data_AF-A0A3D9C4P7-F1
#
_entry.id   AF-A0A3D9C4P7-F1
#
_cell.length_a   1.000
_cell.length_b   1.000
_cell.length_c   1.000
_cell.angle_alpha   90.00
_cell.angle_beta   90.00
_cell.angle_gamma   90.00
#
_symmetry.space_group_name_H-M   'P 1'
#
loop_
_entity.id
_entity.type
_entity.pdbx_description
1 polymer ?
#
loop_
_entity_poly.entity_id
_entity_poly.type
_entity_poly.pdbx_seq_one_letter_code
_entity_poly.pdbx_strand_id
1 'polypeptide(L)'
;MFNSLNSGETKAVIVDKLANQYDQMIRDQKKLEKVRLLNYPLINLEDDQKRFETRIAREDLNFRLGIEKITGENDLVDIVNLSKVLQISKSVCRILYNNQPLGSGFLINGNILMTNNHVISSVEECTSIKAEFFYEIDEEGRILNPIQFRLEPETFFFTSDIQKKTEDEFSGLDFTMVALEELNARGKKIADIPSLEIDGNAGKITKGGTCIIIQHPNGQPKKTSLNNNSFFSETQDLIMYETDSLSGSSGAPVTALGTCEIVALHQTGVPKMDENKRPLTKSGAIASLDTPDDEIEWVANAGIRISRILEFLQKKNFDDPAHNVKKSEILARTNKIKKELKEVVKNQPEISLTQVKDEAKKLKNPVSVIDNQELNTKNVVDTADGSKKFPFIILAKNNPENFNNLETELTLNYGKDFDLYLATPVSAKEDEEELFVLNISAESKNPNEFARELLSLEEIIHAEYDSEIYLNMEVAYDDEFKAFESSGSKDFNNEKHFLELYSQSSKYVKGKTKEDYRQWNWKAVNYNGGITNIIGNSVKIVQFDTGYSHHPKNYGSFDLTEDYDFVDDDDNSREEEHHKIFTLADAGHGARTGSIIIGNPYSDAEENGNCGLLNQNGVKLIPYRVAQDVIIIGRQEELAKAVDAAIATGAKVITTSMGLPPTMTTYNLAKKVYEKGIIWCCAAGNEVKEVVAPAVHPGTIAVAASNPDDKEWKGSCRGEAVDITAPGMHVYVPKSLKEDSGLFRYGMAYGHGTSYATPHVSSAAVLWLYKNREDLKAYHGYQVVEAFRTSLKDSARTKHSLPSKDFGAGILDVDKLLKTNLPAASSLNNAYNGEDISRIDMGFRTVGESLKMLWNGIMRSIIKGVKNEESLQDEEYEMSDHAKKIVKRNTFMGRTDTESISNREENESLATFNAIRDKVLTP
;
A
#
# COMPACT_ATOMS: atom_id res chain seq x y z
N MET A 1 31.91 -17.99 -4.15
CA MET A 1 33.23 -17.31 -4.25
C MET A 1 33.28 -16.14 -3.26
N PHE A 2 32.87 -16.37 -2.01
CA PHE A 2 32.85 -15.37 -0.93
C PHE A 2 33.88 -15.79 0.09
N ASN A 3 35.13 -15.30 -0.01
CA ASN A 3 36.14 -15.44 1.06
C ASN A 3 37.48 -14.72 0.83
N SER A 4 37.64 -13.82 -0.15
CA SER A 4 38.98 -13.28 -0.43
C SER A 4 39.45 -12.16 0.51
N LEU A 5 38.64 -11.67 1.45
CA LEU A 5 39.00 -10.53 2.32
C LEU A 5 38.88 -10.77 3.83
N ASN A 6 38.34 -11.91 4.28
CA ASN A 6 38.45 -12.36 5.67
C ASN A 6 39.42 -13.54 5.72
N SER A 7 40.70 -13.27 5.94
CA SER A 7 41.71 -14.30 6.11
C SER A 7 41.35 -15.22 7.29
N GLY A 8 41.81 -16.47 7.28
CA GLY A 8 41.74 -17.35 8.45
C GLY A 8 42.36 -16.72 9.71
N GLU A 9 43.24 -15.73 9.55
CA GLU A 9 43.83 -14.96 10.65
C GLU A 9 42.81 -14.10 11.40
N THR A 10 41.86 -13.44 10.72
CA THR A 10 40.79 -12.67 11.39
C THR A 10 39.91 -13.58 12.24
N LYS A 11 39.52 -14.74 11.71
CA LYS A 11 38.75 -15.75 12.45
C LYS A 11 39.53 -16.25 13.68
N ALA A 12 40.84 -16.48 13.55
CA ALA A 12 41.69 -16.90 14.67
C ALA A 12 41.73 -15.86 15.80
N VAL A 13 41.91 -14.57 15.48
CA VAL A 13 41.94 -13.48 16.48
C VAL A 13 40.62 -13.37 17.24
N ILE A 14 39.49 -13.53 16.53
CA ILE A 14 38.16 -13.52 17.13
C ILE A 14 37.99 -14.70 18.10
N VAL A 15 38.37 -15.90 17.66
CA VAL A 15 38.33 -17.11 18.48
C VAL A 15 39.17 -16.94 19.74
N ASP A 16 40.40 -16.42 19.63
CA ASP A 16 41.28 -16.17 20.78
C ASP A 16 40.69 -15.17 21.78
N LYS A 17 40.05 -14.11 21.28
CA LYS A 17 39.34 -13.13 22.14
C LYS A 17 38.17 -13.77 22.90
N LEU A 18 37.40 -14.64 22.23
CA LEU A 18 36.26 -15.33 22.81
C LEU A 18 36.68 -16.45 23.78
N ALA A 19 37.80 -17.12 23.52
CA ALA A 19 38.32 -18.23 24.33
C ALA A 19 38.49 -17.85 25.81
N ASN A 20 38.99 -16.64 26.07
CA ASN A 20 39.19 -16.12 27.43
C ASN A 20 37.88 -15.93 28.22
N GLN A 21 36.75 -15.78 27.53
CA GLN A 21 35.45 -15.45 28.12
C GLN A 21 34.45 -16.61 28.01
N TYR A 22 34.82 -17.69 27.31
CA TYR A 22 33.96 -18.81 26.95
C TYR A 22 33.35 -19.51 28.18
N ASP A 23 34.14 -19.77 29.22
CA ASP A 23 33.64 -20.48 30.42
C ASP A 23 32.59 -19.66 31.19
N GLN A 24 32.75 -18.35 31.23
CA GLN A 24 31.76 -17.47 31.85
C GLN A 24 30.47 -17.46 31.02
N MET A 25 30.59 -17.32 29.70
CA MET A 25 29.47 -17.31 28.78
C MET A 25 28.64 -18.61 28.86
N ILE A 26 29.28 -19.78 28.81
CA ILE A 26 28.58 -21.08 28.90
C ILE A 26 27.87 -21.23 30.26
N ARG A 27 28.45 -20.72 31.35
CA ARG A 27 27.76 -20.70 32.66
C ARG A 27 26.51 -19.82 32.62
N ASP A 28 26.57 -18.66 32.00
CA ASP A 28 25.43 -17.74 31.91
C ASP A 28 24.34 -18.24 30.95
N GLN A 29 24.72 -18.89 29.85
CA GLN A 29 23.78 -19.57 28.94
C GLN A 29 23.03 -20.69 29.68
N LYS A 30 23.72 -21.54 30.44
CA LYS A 30 23.08 -22.57 31.27
C LYS A 30 22.14 -21.96 32.32
N LYS A 31 22.41 -20.76 32.83
CA LYS A 31 21.47 -20.05 33.71
C LYS A 31 20.21 -19.61 32.94
N LEU A 32 20.35 -19.07 31.73
CA LEU A 32 19.21 -18.73 30.86
C LEU A 32 18.34 -19.96 30.59
N GLU A 33 18.94 -21.07 30.16
CA GLU A 33 18.23 -22.34 29.93
C GLU A 33 17.51 -22.82 31.20
N LYS A 34 18.18 -22.78 32.35
CA LYS A 34 17.56 -23.15 33.63
C LYS A 34 16.40 -22.23 34.01
N VAL A 35 16.52 -20.93 33.79
CA VAL A 35 15.45 -19.95 34.06
C VAL A 35 14.26 -20.23 33.15
N ARG A 36 14.47 -20.51 31.87
CA ARG A 36 13.40 -20.91 30.92
C ARG A 36 12.75 -22.24 31.31
N LEU A 37 13.55 -23.29 31.60
CA LEU A 37 13.06 -24.61 32.00
C LEU A 37 12.23 -24.59 33.29
N LEU A 38 12.63 -23.78 34.27
CA LEU A 38 11.90 -23.61 35.53
C LEU A 38 10.76 -22.59 35.43
N ASN A 39 10.56 -22.02 34.23
CA ASN A 39 9.62 -20.94 33.96
C ASN A 39 9.75 -19.80 34.99
N TYR A 40 10.98 -19.37 35.26
CA TYR A 40 11.28 -18.27 36.17
C TYR A 40 11.33 -16.95 35.39
N PRO A 41 10.90 -15.82 35.98
CA PRO A 41 11.01 -14.51 35.35
C PRO A 41 12.45 -14.21 34.91
N LEU A 42 12.62 -13.75 33.67
CA LEU A 42 13.91 -13.49 33.04
C LEU A 42 14.75 -12.45 33.77
N ILE A 43 14.12 -11.53 34.53
CA ILE A 43 14.79 -10.59 35.43
C ILE A 43 15.72 -11.27 36.44
N ASN A 44 15.51 -12.56 36.74
CA ASN A 44 16.41 -13.32 37.61
C ASN A 44 17.83 -13.46 37.04
N LEU A 45 18.00 -13.31 35.72
CA LEU A 45 19.30 -13.29 35.04
C LEU A 45 20.06 -11.99 35.27
N GLU A 46 19.38 -10.88 35.56
CA GLU A 46 20.00 -9.59 35.79
C GLU A 46 20.79 -9.60 37.10
N ASP A 47 22.04 -9.15 37.07
CA ASP A 47 22.95 -9.13 38.20
C ASP A 47 23.64 -7.77 38.42
N ASP A 48 23.36 -6.79 37.56
CA ASP A 48 23.85 -5.42 37.68
C ASP A 48 22.73 -4.50 38.19
N GLN A 49 22.81 -4.17 39.48
CA GLN A 49 21.89 -3.24 40.15
C GLN A 49 21.85 -1.86 39.47
N LYS A 50 23.00 -1.35 39.00
CA LYS A 50 23.07 -0.03 38.38
C LYS A 50 22.43 -0.02 37.00
N ARG A 51 22.61 -1.09 36.22
CA ARG A 51 21.90 -1.28 34.94
C ARG A 51 20.40 -1.35 35.16
N PHE A 52 19.97 -2.08 36.19
CA PHE A 52 18.57 -2.16 36.58
C PHE A 52 17.99 -0.79 36.94
N GLU A 53 18.62 -0.03 37.85
CA GLU A 53 18.19 1.34 38.20
C GLU A 53 18.13 2.26 36.98
N THR A 54 19.16 2.21 36.13
CA THR A 54 19.20 3.02 34.91
C THR A 54 18.10 2.60 33.92
N ARG A 55 17.75 1.30 33.86
CA ARG A 55 16.66 0.80 33.03
C ARG A 55 15.31 1.36 33.49
N ILE A 56 15.03 1.37 34.79
CA ILE A 56 13.82 1.97 35.35
C ILE A 56 13.75 3.47 35.01
N ALA A 57 14.85 4.20 35.21
CA ALA A 57 14.94 5.60 34.82
C ALA A 57 14.67 5.86 33.33
N ARG A 58 15.08 4.96 32.44
CA ARG A 58 14.77 5.05 31.00
C ARG A 58 13.30 4.80 30.68
N GLU A 59 12.59 3.99 31.45
CA GLU A 59 11.15 3.75 31.25
C GLU A 59 10.33 4.98 31.63
N ASP A 60 10.66 5.62 32.75
CA ASP A 60 10.01 6.87 33.20
C ASP A 60 10.18 8.03 32.22
N LEU A 61 11.34 8.14 31.56
CA LEU A 61 11.59 9.14 30.51
C LEU A 61 10.70 8.97 29.26
N ASN A 62 10.17 7.76 29.03
CA ASN A 62 9.48 7.40 27.79
C ASN A 62 7.95 7.25 27.94
N PHE A 63 7.37 7.57 29.11
CA PHE A 63 5.94 7.57 29.43
C PHE A 63 5.14 6.42 28.80
N ARG A 64 5.52 5.16 29.09
CA ARG A 64 4.77 3.95 28.75
C ARG A 64 4.93 2.89 29.83
N LEU A 65 3.82 2.56 30.54
CA LEU A 65 3.55 1.34 31.33
C LEU A 65 4.79 0.80 32.10
N GLY A 66 5.15 1.31 33.28
CA GLY A 66 4.42 1.13 34.53
C GLY A 66 4.59 -0.29 35.09
N ILE A 67 5.77 -0.66 35.61
CA ILE A 67 6.14 -1.84 36.45
C ILE A 67 5.75 -3.27 35.96
N GLU A 68 4.66 -3.45 35.22
CA GLU A 68 4.16 -4.74 34.71
C GLU A 68 5.11 -5.44 33.73
N LYS A 69 6.07 -4.72 33.12
CA LYS A 69 7.07 -5.31 32.20
C LYS A 69 8.16 -6.15 32.85
N ILE A 70 8.28 -6.13 34.19
CA ILE A 70 9.36 -6.82 34.90
C ILE A 70 8.91 -8.20 35.46
N THR A 71 7.61 -8.49 35.39
CA THR A 71 6.97 -9.65 36.05
C THR A 71 6.49 -10.74 35.08
N GLY A 72 7.32 -11.18 34.14
CA GLY A 72 7.21 -12.51 33.51
C GLY A 72 6.09 -12.77 32.49
N GLU A 73 6.40 -13.72 31.58
CA GLU A 73 5.56 -14.40 30.56
C GLU A 73 4.72 -13.58 29.58
N ASN A 74 4.70 -12.25 29.65
CA ASN A 74 4.04 -11.48 28.61
C ASN A 74 5.01 -11.17 27.44
N ASP A 75 5.05 -12.06 26.45
CA ASP A 75 5.75 -11.84 25.16
C ASP A 75 5.00 -10.84 24.25
N LEU A 76 3.91 -10.22 24.74
CA LEU A 76 3.24 -9.16 24.00
C LEU A 76 4.17 -7.96 23.85
N VAL A 77 4.45 -7.64 22.59
CA VAL A 77 5.20 -6.47 22.17
C VAL A 77 4.19 -5.44 21.69
N ASP A 78 4.23 -4.23 22.25
CA ASP A 78 3.42 -3.12 21.75
C ASP A 78 3.70 -2.93 20.25
N ILE A 79 2.65 -2.84 19.41
CA ILE A 79 2.78 -2.74 17.94
C ILE A 79 3.71 -1.58 17.50
N VAL A 80 3.75 -0.52 18.29
CA VAL A 80 4.65 0.63 18.10
C VAL A 80 6.14 0.25 18.11
N ASN A 81 6.55 -0.78 18.85
CA ASN A 81 7.93 -1.24 18.88
C ASN A 81 8.30 -1.95 17.57
N LEU A 82 7.37 -2.71 16.97
CA LEU A 82 7.57 -3.28 15.62
C LEU A 82 7.68 -2.17 14.57
N SER A 83 6.82 -1.16 14.64
CA SER A 83 6.91 0.03 13.77
C SER A 83 8.27 0.74 13.91
N LYS A 84 8.78 0.91 15.14
CA LYS A 84 10.12 1.49 15.37
C LYS A 84 11.25 0.61 14.82
N VAL A 85 11.16 -0.71 14.96
CA VAL A 85 12.14 -1.65 14.37
C VAL A 85 12.16 -1.53 12.85
N LEU A 86 10.99 -1.39 12.21
CA LEU A 86 10.89 -1.11 10.76
C LEU A 86 11.46 0.26 10.37
N GLN A 87 11.41 1.26 11.24
CA GLN A 87 12.12 2.53 10.95
C GLN A 87 13.64 2.36 11.07
N ILE A 88 14.11 1.57 12.03
CA ILE A 88 15.53 1.26 12.19
C ILE A 88 16.06 0.48 10.98
N SER A 89 15.28 -0.44 10.42
CA SER A 89 15.71 -1.27 9.29
C SER A 89 16.08 -0.45 8.04
N LYS A 90 15.43 0.69 7.84
CA LYS A 90 15.72 1.64 6.73
C LYS A 90 17.12 2.26 6.81
N SER A 91 17.68 2.38 8.02
CA SER A 91 19.04 2.86 8.25
C SER A 91 20.10 1.80 8.01
N VAL A 92 19.72 0.53 7.77
CA VAL A 92 20.66 -0.58 7.59
C VAL A 92 20.98 -0.77 6.11
N CYS A 93 22.26 -0.96 5.78
CA CYS A 93 22.74 -1.21 4.43
C CYS A 93 23.55 -2.51 4.33
N ARG A 94 23.61 -3.04 3.11
CA ARG A 94 24.57 -4.05 2.67
C ARG A 94 25.84 -3.35 2.21
N ILE A 95 27.00 -3.81 2.67
CA ILE A 95 28.30 -3.26 2.26
C ILE A 95 28.83 -4.09 1.10
N LEU A 96 29.20 -3.41 0.01
CA LEU A 96 29.69 -4.02 -1.21
C LEU A 96 31.14 -3.65 -1.46
N TYR A 97 32.02 -4.62 -1.65
CA TYR A 97 33.38 -4.42 -2.16
C TYR A 97 33.46 -4.88 -3.60
N ASN A 98 33.80 -3.99 -4.55
CA ASN A 98 33.76 -4.30 -5.98
C ASN A 98 32.43 -4.95 -6.43
N ASN A 99 31.31 -4.45 -5.89
CA ASN A 99 29.94 -4.97 -6.07
C ASN A 99 29.67 -6.39 -5.54
N GLN A 100 30.58 -6.98 -4.76
CA GLN A 100 30.35 -8.23 -4.04
C GLN A 100 29.99 -7.94 -2.57
N PRO A 101 28.96 -8.58 -2.00
CA PRO A 101 28.61 -8.34 -0.60
C PRO A 101 29.72 -8.80 0.34
N LEU A 102 30.08 -7.89 1.26
CA LEU A 102 31.15 -8.07 2.23
C LEU A 102 30.62 -8.16 3.66
N GLY A 103 29.59 -7.37 3.98
CA GLY A 103 29.01 -7.31 5.32
C GLY A 103 27.77 -6.44 5.39
N SER A 104 27.37 -6.11 6.60
CA SER A 104 26.27 -5.20 6.93
C SER A 104 26.82 -3.92 7.57
N GLY A 105 26.04 -2.85 7.53
CA GLY A 105 26.33 -1.59 8.21
C GLY A 105 25.07 -0.79 8.45
N PHE A 106 25.18 0.32 9.17
CA PHE A 106 24.03 1.20 9.39
C PHE A 106 24.42 2.67 9.51
N LEU A 107 23.49 3.53 9.09
CA LEU A 107 23.63 4.97 9.07
C LEU A 107 23.34 5.58 10.44
N ILE A 108 24.24 6.42 10.92
CA ILE A 108 24.11 7.19 12.14
C ILE A 108 24.36 8.68 11.88
N ASN A 109 23.74 9.54 12.68
CA ASN A 109 24.03 10.98 12.74
C ASN A 109 24.12 11.66 11.35
N GLY A 110 23.10 11.45 10.51
CA GLY A 110 22.98 12.01 9.17
C GLY A 110 23.71 11.22 8.10
N ASN A 111 25.05 11.23 8.10
CA ASN A 111 25.84 10.71 6.98
C ASN A 111 26.98 9.75 7.38
N ILE A 112 27.01 9.24 8.62
CA ILE A 112 28.08 8.37 9.08
C ILE A 112 27.64 6.91 9.01
N LEU A 113 28.35 6.11 8.23
CA LEU A 113 28.21 4.65 8.23
C LEU A 113 29.00 4.04 9.39
N MET A 114 28.36 3.17 10.16
CA MET A 114 29.02 2.30 11.14
C MET A 114 29.02 0.83 10.69
N THR A 115 30.16 0.16 10.82
CA THR A 115 30.35 -1.28 10.56
C THR A 115 31.57 -1.82 11.32
N ASN A 116 31.98 -3.07 11.12
CA ASN A 116 33.21 -3.63 11.72
C ASN A 116 34.47 -3.18 10.98
N ASN A 117 35.61 -3.17 11.68
CA ASN A 117 36.91 -2.91 11.07
C ASN A 117 37.31 -4.01 10.09
N HIS A 118 37.02 -5.27 10.40
CA HIS A 118 37.30 -6.35 9.44
C HIS A 118 36.41 -6.31 8.19
N VAL A 119 35.34 -5.50 8.18
CA VAL A 119 34.53 -5.23 6.98
C VAL A 119 35.11 -4.03 6.21
N ILE A 120 35.56 -2.98 6.90
CA ILE A 120 36.21 -1.82 6.30
C ILE A 120 37.45 -1.48 7.12
N SER A 121 38.62 -1.90 6.65
CA SER A 121 39.83 -1.91 7.48
C SER A 121 40.62 -0.61 7.41
N SER A 122 40.53 0.11 6.29
CA SER A 122 41.41 1.24 5.98
C SER A 122 40.74 2.29 5.08
N VAL A 123 41.38 3.46 4.99
CA VAL A 123 40.95 4.56 4.12
C VAL A 123 41.10 4.16 2.64
N GLU A 124 42.14 3.40 2.31
CA GLU A 124 42.43 2.96 0.95
C GLU A 124 41.33 2.05 0.40
N GLU A 125 40.79 1.15 1.23
CA GLU A 125 39.71 0.24 0.85
C GLU A 125 38.40 0.96 0.53
N CYS A 126 38.15 2.12 1.15
CA CYS A 126 36.91 2.88 0.98
C CYS A 126 36.63 3.22 -0.50
N THR A 127 37.67 3.37 -1.32
CA THR A 127 37.55 3.64 -2.77
C THR A 127 36.84 2.53 -3.55
N SER A 128 36.91 1.29 -3.06
CA SER A 128 36.32 0.11 -3.69
C SER A 128 35.02 -0.33 -3.02
N ILE A 129 34.55 0.41 -2.03
CA ILE A 129 33.41 0.06 -1.19
C ILE A 129 32.22 0.97 -1.48
N LYS A 130 31.02 0.40 -1.40
CA LYS A 130 29.75 1.13 -1.44
C LYS A 130 28.81 0.64 -0.34
N ALA A 131 28.03 1.56 0.21
CA ALA A 131 26.91 1.25 1.11
C ALA A 131 25.62 1.17 0.28
N GLU A 132 24.93 0.03 0.34
CA GLU A 132 23.71 -0.24 -0.42
C GLU A 132 22.50 -0.38 0.51
N PHE A 133 21.62 0.61 0.50
CA PHE A 133 20.40 0.66 1.29
C PHE A 133 19.21 0.07 0.55
N PHE A 134 18.16 -0.31 1.29
CA PHE A 134 16.90 -0.86 0.77
C PHE A 134 17.04 -2.14 -0.08
N TYR A 135 18.14 -2.89 0.05
CA TYR A 135 18.26 -4.22 -0.54
C TYR A 135 17.47 -5.25 0.31
N GLU A 136 16.16 -5.26 0.18
CA GLU A 136 15.24 -6.09 0.97
C GLU A 136 14.12 -6.67 0.12
N ILE A 137 13.45 -7.69 0.64
CA ILE A 137 12.32 -8.33 -0.04
C ILE A 137 11.03 -7.64 0.43
N ASP A 138 10.19 -7.21 -0.51
CA ASP A 138 8.84 -6.73 -0.22
C ASP A 138 7.88 -7.89 0.08
N GLU A 139 6.63 -7.55 0.41
CA GLU A 139 5.61 -8.54 0.79
C GLU A 139 5.29 -9.54 -0.34
N GLU A 140 5.59 -9.21 -1.60
CA GLU A 140 5.44 -10.11 -2.75
C GLU A 140 6.69 -10.94 -3.08
N GLY A 141 7.71 -10.91 -2.23
CA GLY A 141 8.93 -11.69 -2.47
C GLY A 141 9.94 -11.03 -3.41
N ARG A 142 9.73 -9.77 -3.83
CA ARG A 142 10.59 -9.06 -4.80
C ARG A 142 11.63 -8.21 -4.09
N ILE A 143 12.80 -8.05 -4.71
CA ILE A 143 13.86 -7.20 -4.18
C ILE A 143 13.55 -5.73 -4.50
N LEU A 144 13.45 -4.88 -3.47
CA LEU A 144 13.29 -3.42 -3.60
C LEU A 144 14.49 -2.79 -4.32
N ASN A 145 14.28 -1.64 -4.99
CA ASN A 145 15.33 -0.92 -5.71
C ASN A 145 16.43 -0.40 -4.76
N PRO A 146 17.64 -0.98 -4.77
CA PRO A 146 18.65 -0.61 -3.80
C PRO A 146 19.34 0.72 -4.17
N ILE A 147 19.64 1.53 -3.17
CA ILE A 147 20.31 2.83 -3.34
C ILE A 147 21.75 2.73 -2.82
N GLN A 148 22.71 3.10 -3.67
CA GLN A 148 24.13 3.00 -3.35
C GLN A 148 24.74 4.38 -3.06
N PHE A 149 25.58 4.46 -2.03
CA PHE A 149 26.40 5.62 -1.67
C PHE A 149 27.87 5.23 -1.58
N ARG A 150 28.75 6.10 -2.06
CA ARG A 150 30.21 6.00 -1.87
C ARG A 150 30.62 6.50 -0.49
N LEU A 151 31.77 6.00 -0.04
CA LEU A 151 32.39 6.42 1.21
C LEU A 151 33.30 7.63 0.97
N GLU A 152 33.28 8.57 1.90
CA GLU A 152 34.09 9.80 1.94
C GLU A 152 34.97 9.81 3.21
N PRO A 153 36.03 8.99 3.27
CA PRO A 153 36.88 8.89 4.45
C PRO A 153 37.60 10.20 4.81
N GLU A 154 37.77 11.11 3.85
CA GLU A 154 38.29 12.46 4.05
C GLU A 154 37.33 13.39 4.82
N THR A 155 36.03 13.12 4.78
CA THR A 155 35.02 13.88 5.53
C THR A 155 34.95 13.42 6.98
N PHE A 156 34.99 12.11 7.21
CA PHE A 156 35.15 11.52 8.54
C PHE A 156 35.58 10.06 8.42
N PHE A 157 36.62 9.67 9.17
CA PHE A 157 37.01 8.27 9.31
C PHE A 157 37.56 8.01 10.72
N PHE A 158 37.02 7.00 11.39
CA PHE A 158 37.50 6.52 12.68
C PHE A 158 37.34 5.01 12.78
N THR A 159 38.45 4.31 12.98
CA THR A 159 38.50 2.85 12.99
C THR A 159 39.23 2.33 14.22
N SER A 160 38.90 1.10 14.64
CA SER A 160 39.57 0.35 15.70
C SER A 160 39.86 -1.05 15.21
N ASP A 161 41.15 -1.39 15.07
CA ASP A 161 41.56 -2.71 14.60
C ASP A 161 40.97 -3.84 15.46
N ILE A 162 40.78 -5.01 14.85
CA ILE A 162 40.39 -6.20 15.61
C ILE A 162 41.49 -6.69 16.56
N GLN A 163 42.76 -6.54 16.19
CA GLN A 163 43.89 -6.87 17.06
C GLN A 163 44.27 -5.69 17.93
N LYS A 164 44.56 -5.95 19.22
CA LYS A 164 45.07 -4.90 20.11
C LYS A 164 46.53 -4.62 19.77
N LYS A 165 46.82 -3.42 19.26
CA LYS A 165 48.16 -2.91 19.02
C LYS A 165 48.69 -2.21 20.28
N THR A 166 49.93 -2.52 20.68
CA THR A 166 50.56 -1.96 21.90
C THR A 166 50.65 -0.43 21.88
N GLU A 167 50.81 0.14 20.68
CA GLU A 167 51.05 1.58 20.46
C GLU A 167 49.76 2.36 20.17
N ASP A 168 48.62 1.68 19.98
CA ASP A 168 47.34 2.32 19.70
C ASP A 168 46.29 1.96 20.76
N GLU A 169 46.03 2.90 21.67
CA GLU A 169 45.01 2.73 22.71
C GLU A 169 43.59 2.56 22.13
N PHE A 170 43.34 3.01 20.90
CA PHE A 170 42.05 2.93 20.22
C PHE A 170 41.89 1.68 19.36
N SER A 171 42.89 0.81 19.29
CA SER A 171 42.77 -0.52 18.65
C SER A 171 42.15 -1.57 19.59
N GLY A 172 41.71 -2.69 19.02
CA GLY A 172 41.25 -3.86 19.75
C GLY A 172 39.73 -3.97 19.93
N LEU A 173 38.90 -3.11 19.33
CA LEU A 173 37.43 -3.22 19.42
C LEU A 173 36.74 -3.75 18.16
N ASP A 174 37.32 -3.59 16.96
CA ASP A 174 36.75 -4.03 15.67
C ASP A 174 35.53 -3.22 15.16
N PHE A 175 35.69 -1.91 14.99
CA PHE A 175 34.66 -1.06 14.38
C PHE A 175 35.26 -0.03 13.43
N THR A 176 34.45 0.44 12.48
CA THR A 176 34.75 1.57 11.59
C THR A 176 33.53 2.49 11.52
N MET A 177 33.78 3.79 11.63
CA MET A 177 32.86 4.88 11.33
C MET A 177 33.43 5.66 10.15
N VAL A 178 32.64 5.84 9.09
CA VAL A 178 33.09 6.54 7.87
C VAL A 178 31.95 7.37 7.28
N ALA A 179 32.24 8.58 6.81
CA ALA A 179 31.21 9.40 6.15
C ALA A 179 30.81 8.82 4.78
N LEU A 180 29.58 9.10 4.37
CA LEU A 180 29.06 8.82 3.03
C LEU A 180 28.84 10.13 2.26
N GLU A 181 28.94 10.04 0.93
CA GLU A 181 28.68 11.15 0.02
C GLU A 181 27.29 11.76 0.25
N GLU A 182 27.18 13.09 0.18
CA GLU A 182 25.90 13.78 0.42
C GLU A 182 24.86 13.49 -0.67
N LEU A 183 25.33 13.37 -1.92
CA LEU A 183 24.53 13.16 -3.11
C LEU A 183 25.18 12.06 -3.97
N ASN A 184 24.47 10.96 -4.20
CA ASN A 184 25.03 9.87 -4.99
C ASN A 184 24.98 10.14 -6.51
N ALA A 185 25.62 9.25 -7.28
CA ALA A 185 25.67 9.33 -8.75
C ALA A 185 24.29 9.34 -9.46
N ARG A 186 23.20 8.99 -8.75
CA ARG A 186 21.81 9.01 -9.25
C ARG A 186 21.01 10.19 -8.72
N GLY A 187 21.63 11.13 -8.00
CA GLY A 187 20.99 12.32 -7.45
C GLY A 187 20.18 12.11 -6.18
N LYS A 188 20.33 10.97 -5.48
CA LYS A 188 19.69 10.73 -4.16
C LYS A 188 20.53 11.33 -3.05
N LYS A 189 19.88 11.95 -2.06
CA LYS A 189 20.58 12.56 -0.92
C LYS A 189 20.68 11.56 0.23
N ILE A 190 21.82 11.52 0.91
CA ILE A 190 21.97 10.68 2.10
C ILE A 190 21.01 11.12 3.22
N ALA A 191 20.66 12.41 3.25
CA ALA A 191 19.69 12.99 4.17
C ALA A 191 18.25 12.44 3.99
N ASP A 192 17.95 11.80 2.86
CA ASP A 192 16.65 11.14 2.63
C ASP A 192 16.59 9.76 3.30
N ILE A 193 17.73 9.20 3.71
CA ILE A 193 17.82 7.95 4.45
C ILE A 193 17.73 8.26 5.94
N PRO A 194 16.79 7.63 6.69
CA PRO A 194 16.74 7.79 8.13
C PRO A 194 18.08 7.40 8.75
N SER A 195 18.65 8.26 9.59
CA SER A 195 19.86 7.96 10.34
C SER A 195 19.52 7.70 11.80
N LEU A 196 20.22 6.77 12.43
CA LEU A 196 20.07 6.45 13.84
C LEU A 196 20.89 7.41 14.71
N GLU A 197 20.38 7.73 15.89
CA GLU A 197 21.19 8.36 16.92
C GLU A 197 21.54 7.33 17.99
N ILE A 198 22.83 7.12 18.22
CA ILE A 198 23.31 6.13 19.18
C ILE A 198 23.57 6.73 20.56
N ASP A 199 23.33 5.92 21.60
CA ASP A 199 23.53 6.30 23.00
C ASP A 199 24.51 5.37 23.72
N GLY A 200 25.49 5.95 24.41
CA GLY A 200 26.51 5.24 25.17
C GLY A 200 26.12 4.93 26.63
N ASN A 201 24.97 5.39 27.13
CA ASN A 201 24.57 5.15 28.50
C ASN A 201 24.02 3.71 28.71
N ALA A 202 24.09 3.22 29.95
CA ALA A 202 23.57 1.90 30.35
C ALA A 202 22.03 1.87 30.41
N GLY A 203 21.45 0.70 30.67
CA GLY A 203 20.00 0.53 30.86
C GLY A 203 19.17 0.38 29.59
N LYS A 204 19.79 0.33 28.40
CA LYS A 204 19.09 0.11 27.11
C LYS A 204 18.47 -1.29 26.99
N ILE A 205 19.07 -2.27 27.65
CA ILE A 205 18.65 -3.67 27.73
C ILE A 205 19.10 -4.24 29.08
N THR A 206 18.38 -5.23 29.60
CA THR A 206 18.72 -6.02 30.80
C THR A 206 18.88 -7.49 30.41
N LYS A 207 19.62 -8.28 31.18
CA LYS A 207 19.75 -9.73 30.90
C LYS A 207 18.36 -10.39 30.86
N GLY A 208 18.14 -11.23 29.85
CA GLY A 208 16.87 -11.79 29.45
C GLY A 208 16.12 -11.01 28.37
N GLY A 209 16.44 -9.72 28.17
CA GLY A 209 15.78 -8.89 27.16
C GLY A 209 16.05 -9.34 25.72
N THR A 210 15.12 -9.02 24.82
CA THR A 210 15.16 -9.42 23.41
C THR A 210 16.05 -8.50 22.57
N CYS A 211 17.04 -9.09 21.90
CA CYS A 211 17.92 -8.50 20.90
C CYS A 211 17.44 -8.83 19.49
N ILE A 212 17.17 -7.81 18.68
CA ILE A 212 16.82 -7.93 17.28
C ILE A 212 18.01 -7.50 16.44
N ILE A 213 18.44 -8.36 15.52
CA ILE A 213 19.50 -8.07 14.56
C ILE A 213 18.91 -7.87 13.17
N ILE A 214 19.18 -6.70 12.57
CA ILE A 214 18.71 -6.38 11.22
C ILE A 214 19.92 -6.44 10.29
N GLN A 215 19.95 -7.41 9.38
CA GLN A 215 21.19 -7.86 8.73
C GLN A 215 20.99 -8.29 7.28
N HIS A 216 22.09 -8.42 6.54
CA HIS A 216 22.15 -9.00 5.19
C HIS A 216 22.90 -10.36 5.20
N PRO A 217 22.26 -11.44 5.69
CA PRO A 217 22.93 -12.73 5.86
C PRO A 217 23.28 -13.33 4.49
N ASN A 218 24.48 -13.84 4.34
CA ASN A 218 25.16 -14.25 3.10
C ASN A 218 25.07 -13.19 1.97
N GLY A 219 24.98 -11.91 2.33
CA GLY A 219 24.71 -10.83 1.38
C GLY A 219 23.31 -10.87 0.76
N GLN A 220 22.39 -11.67 1.29
CA GLN A 220 21.01 -11.77 0.83
C GLN A 220 20.20 -10.53 1.20
N PRO A 221 18.97 -10.39 0.67
CA PRO A 221 18.06 -9.32 1.08
C PRO A 221 17.91 -9.27 2.60
N LYS A 222 17.66 -8.06 3.11
CA LYS A 222 17.60 -7.75 4.54
C LYS A 222 16.66 -8.70 5.28
N LYS A 223 17.11 -9.22 6.42
CA LYS A 223 16.37 -10.17 7.26
C LYS A 223 16.60 -9.88 8.74
N THR A 224 15.68 -10.35 9.58
CA THR A 224 15.80 -10.38 11.04
C THR A 224 15.25 -11.70 11.58
N SER A 225 15.81 -12.21 12.68
CA SER A 225 15.19 -13.32 13.43
C SER A 225 14.29 -12.74 14.51
N LEU A 226 13.13 -13.38 14.76
CA LEU A 226 12.18 -12.98 15.82
C LEU A 226 12.15 -13.98 16.99
N ASN A 227 12.70 -15.19 16.81
CA ASN A 227 12.67 -16.26 17.79
C ASN A 227 14.04 -16.44 18.46
N ASN A 228 14.06 -16.83 19.73
CA ASN A 228 15.29 -17.13 20.51
C ASN A 228 16.35 -16.03 20.44
N ASN A 229 15.98 -14.86 20.96
CA ASN A 229 16.73 -13.62 20.77
C ASN A 229 17.26 -13.00 22.08
N SER A 230 17.47 -13.79 23.13
CA SER A 230 17.74 -13.24 24.47
C SER A 230 19.19 -12.81 24.66
N PHE A 231 19.41 -11.60 25.18
CA PHE A 231 20.70 -11.16 25.74
C PHE A 231 20.92 -11.83 27.10
N PHE A 232 22.07 -12.49 27.32
CA PHE A 232 22.25 -13.30 28.53
C PHE A 232 23.60 -13.13 29.23
N SER A 233 24.63 -12.63 28.54
CA SER A 233 25.93 -12.39 29.15
C SER A 233 26.60 -11.16 28.53
N GLU A 234 27.50 -10.53 29.26
CA GLU A 234 28.28 -9.40 28.76
C GLU A 234 29.68 -9.44 29.35
N THR A 235 30.60 -8.78 28.66
CA THR A 235 31.94 -8.49 29.15
C THR A 235 32.21 -7.00 29.05
N GLN A 236 33.45 -6.59 29.28
CA GLN A 236 33.82 -5.18 29.16
C GLN A 236 33.50 -4.64 27.76
N ASP A 237 33.77 -5.42 26.70
CA ASP A 237 33.68 -4.95 25.32
C ASP A 237 32.50 -5.57 24.54
N LEU A 238 32.04 -6.76 24.92
CA LEU A 238 31.05 -7.53 24.15
C LEU A 238 29.75 -7.75 24.93
N ILE A 239 28.65 -7.90 24.20
CA ILE A 239 27.43 -8.57 24.67
C ILE A 239 27.28 -9.92 23.96
N MET A 240 26.73 -10.89 24.68
CA MET A 240 26.40 -12.22 24.19
C MET A 240 24.88 -12.40 24.17
N TYR A 241 24.36 -12.82 23.03
CA TYR A 241 22.93 -12.99 22.81
C TYR A 241 22.65 -14.17 21.88
N GLU A 242 21.47 -14.75 22.03
CA GLU A 242 20.95 -15.72 21.07
C GLU A 242 20.35 -14.95 19.88
N THR A 243 20.53 -15.46 18.66
CA THR A 243 19.81 -15.06 17.44
C THR A 243 20.33 -15.90 16.27
N ASP A 244 19.58 -16.01 15.18
CA ASP A 244 20.09 -16.62 13.95
C ASP A 244 20.92 -15.60 13.15
N SER A 245 22.20 -15.91 12.93
CA SER A 245 23.08 -15.14 12.06
C SER A 245 23.83 -16.05 11.10
N LEU A 246 24.15 -15.53 9.92
CA LEU A 246 25.00 -16.18 8.91
C LEU A 246 26.13 -15.22 8.51
N SER A 247 27.09 -15.71 7.72
CA SER A 247 28.15 -14.88 7.14
C SER A 247 27.58 -13.61 6.49
N GLY A 248 28.29 -12.48 6.45
CA GLY A 248 27.75 -11.20 5.93
C GLY A 248 26.85 -10.41 6.89
N SER A 249 26.54 -10.96 8.07
CA SER A 249 25.83 -10.24 9.14
C SER A 249 26.75 -9.30 9.94
N SER A 250 28.07 -9.47 9.85
CA SER A 250 29.08 -8.62 10.49
C SER A 250 28.84 -7.15 10.16
N GLY A 251 28.73 -6.33 11.20
CA GLY A 251 28.47 -4.90 11.13
C GLY A 251 26.99 -4.51 11.23
N ALA A 252 26.07 -5.46 11.37
CA ALA A 252 24.66 -5.20 11.61
C ALA A 252 24.38 -4.57 12.99
N PRO A 253 23.37 -3.68 13.11
CA PRO A 253 22.96 -3.16 14.41
C PRO A 253 22.21 -4.23 15.23
N VAL A 254 22.57 -4.34 16.50
CA VAL A 254 21.83 -5.13 17.51
C VAL A 254 20.94 -4.17 18.29
N THR A 255 19.63 -4.37 18.20
CA THR A 255 18.60 -3.48 18.77
C THR A 255 17.90 -4.16 19.94
N ALA A 256 17.71 -3.44 21.05
CA ALA A 256 16.89 -3.93 22.16
C ALA A 256 15.40 -3.70 21.87
N LEU A 257 14.58 -4.74 21.76
CA LEU A 257 13.18 -4.63 21.35
C LEU A 257 12.32 -3.77 22.30
N GLY A 258 12.59 -3.85 23.61
CA GLY A 258 11.83 -3.12 24.63
C GLY A 258 12.05 -1.60 24.64
N THR A 259 13.18 -1.12 24.11
CA THR A 259 13.53 0.31 24.03
C THR A 259 13.63 0.83 22.60
N CYS A 260 13.77 -0.08 21.63
CA CYS A 260 14.14 0.21 20.24
C CYS A 260 15.46 1.01 20.13
N GLU A 261 16.41 0.75 21.02
CA GLU A 261 17.73 1.40 21.03
C GLU A 261 18.84 0.43 20.61
N ILE A 262 19.85 0.94 19.89
CA ILE A 262 21.00 0.13 19.45
C ILE A 262 21.91 -0.15 20.65
N VAL A 263 22.13 -1.43 20.96
CA VAL A 263 22.92 -1.88 22.11
C VAL A 263 24.31 -2.35 21.70
N ALA A 264 24.46 -2.93 20.52
CA ALA A 264 25.74 -3.40 20.00
C ALA A 264 25.85 -3.35 18.48
N LEU A 265 27.09 -3.48 18.00
CA LEU A 265 27.47 -3.77 16.62
C LEU A 265 27.76 -5.28 16.51
N HIS A 266 26.98 -6.03 15.73
CA HIS A 266 27.20 -7.47 15.57
C HIS A 266 28.58 -7.75 14.98
N GLN A 267 29.35 -8.64 15.61
CA GLN A 267 30.71 -8.96 15.20
C GLN A 267 30.79 -10.36 14.58
N THR A 268 30.34 -11.38 15.31
CA THR A 268 30.46 -12.79 14.91
C THR A 268 29.50 -13.69 15.69
N GLY A 269 29.27 -14.90 15.18
CA GLY A 269 28.85 -16.04 16.01
C GLY A 269 29.94 -16.48 16.98
N VAL A 270 29.56 -17.13 18.08
CA VAL A 270 30.45 -17.78 19.05
C VAL A 270 30.38 -19.30 18.85
N PRO A 271 31.47 -19.95 18.42
CA PRO A 271 31.46 -21.39 18.23
C PRO A 271 31.54 -22.11 19.57
N LYS A 272 30.99 -23.32 19.64
CA LYS A 272 31.26 -24.25 20.71
C LYS A 272 32.73 -24.62 20.69
N MET A 273 33.36 -24.65 21.85
CA MET A 273 34.76 -25.00 22.00
C MET A 273 34.96 -26.20 22.91
N ASP A 274 36.04 -26.95 22.68
CA ASP A 274 36.50 -28.02 23.56
C ASP A 274 37.19 -27.48 24.83
N GLU A 275 37.68 -28.40 25.68
CA GLU A 275 38.39 -28.06 26.92
C GLU A 275 39.66 -27.23 26.67
N ASN A 276 40.27 -27.34 25.49
CA ASN A 276 41.45 -26.60 25.06
C ASN A 276 41.10 -25.31 24.29
N LYS A 277 39.83 -24.88 24.33
CA LYS A 277 39.30 -23.67 23.66
C LYS A 277 39.42 -23.70 22.13
N ARG A 278 39.35 -24.88 21.53
CA ARG A 278 39.35 -25.05 20.07
C ARG A 278 37.91 -25.20 19.56
N PRO A 279 37.50 -24.48 18.49
CA PRO A 279 36.16 -24.58 17.92
C PRO A 279 35.79 -26.00 17.49
N LEU A 280 34.51 -26.35 17.62
CA LEU A 280 33.95 -27.66 17.29
C LEU A 280 32.92 -27.56 16.15
N THR A 281 32.89 -28.59 15.32
CA THR A 281 31.84 -28.84 14.33
C THR A 281 30.60 -29.44 14.99
N LYS A 282 29.46 -29.42 14.29
CA LYS A 282 28.21 -30.09 14.70
C LYS A 282 28.37 -31.60 14.95
N SER A 283 29.41 -32.22 14.36
CA SER A 283 29.77 -33.63 14.57
C SER A 283 30.63 -33.89 15.82
N GLY A 284 31.07 -32.82 16.50
CA GLY A 284 32.00 -32.90 17.63
C GLY A 284 33.48 -32.96 17.26
N ALA A 285 33.85 -32.91 15.98
CA ALA A 285 35.24 -32.80 15.53
C ALA A 285 35.77 -31.36 15.67
N ILE A 286 37.09 -31.19 15.82
CA ILE A 286 37.74 -29.87 15.87
C ILE A 286 37.60 -29.18 14.50
N ALA A 287 37.05 -27.97 14.48
CA ALA A 287 36.97 -27.16 13.28
C ALA A 287 38.32 -26.50 12.97
N SER A 288 38.68 -26.48 11.69
CA SER A 288 39.86 -25.82 11.15
C SER A 288 39.49 -24.44 10.57
N LEU A 289 40.49 -23.64 10.17
CA LEU A 289 40.25 -22.34 9.51
C LEU A 289 39.50 -22.47 8.18
N ASP A 290 39.60 -23.63 7.53
CA ASP A 290 38.96 -23.93 6.24
C ASP A 290 37.58 -24.60 6.41
N THR A 291 37.16 -24.88 7.64
CA THR A 291 35.87 -25.51 7.91
C THR A 291 34.73 -24.54 7.55
N PRO A 292 33.75 -24.96 6.72
CA PRO A 292 32.60 -24.15 6.38
C PRO A 292 31.80 -23.71 7.63
N ASP A 293 31.34 -22.45 7.64
CA ASP A 293 30.66 -21.87 8.81
C ASP A 293 29.35 -22.61 9.16
N ASP A 294 28.70 -23.27 8.20
CA ASP A 294 27.50 -24.08 8.39
C ASP A 294 27.76 -25.45 9.03
N GLU A 295 29.02 -25.91 9.05
CA GLU A 295 29.44 -27.14 9.74
C GLU A 295 29.83 -26.88 11.21
N ILE A 296 30.07 -25.62 11.59
CA ILE A 296 30.46 -25.22 12.95
C ILE A 296 29.23 -25.27 13.89
N GLU A 297 29.43 -25.77 15.11
CA GLU A 297 28.40 -25.74 16.15
C GLU A 297 28.44 -24.38 16.84
N TRP A 298 27.46 -23.50 16.56
CA TRP A 298 27.37 -22.16 17.16
C TRP A 298 26.53 -22.19 18.44
N VAL A 299 27.01 -21.53 19.51
CA VAL A 299 26.32 -21.51 20.82
C VAL A 299 25.73 -20.14 21.17
N ALA A 300 26.22 -19.06 20.56
CA ALA A 300 25.74 -17.70 20.81
C ALA A 300 26.19 -16.75 19.69
N ASN A 301 25.85 -15.47 19.79
CA ASN A 301 26.39 -14.37 19.00
C ASN A 301 27.09 -13.36 19.91
N ALA A 302 28.12 -12.71 19.38
CA ALA A 302 28.86 -11.64 20.05
C ALA A 302 28.69 -10.32 19.30
N GLY A 303 28.42 -9.25 20.04
CA GLY A 303 28.36 -7.89 19.50
C GLY A 303 29.15 -6.91 20.35
N ILE A 304 29.82 -5.96 19.70
CA ILE A 304 30.62 -4.92 20.35
C ILE A 304 29.69 -3.87 20.93
N ARG A 305 29.85 -3.56 22.22
CA ARG A 305 28.98 -2.63 22.93
C ARG A 305 29.08 -1.22 22.34
N ILE A 306 27.95 -0.63 21.97
CA ILE A 306 27.88 0.78 21.54
C ILE A 306 28.45 1.71 22.61
N SER A 307 28.24 1.40 23.90
CA SER A 307 28.82 2.18 25.00
C SER A 307 30.35 2.25 24.94
N ARG A 308 31.00 1.16 24.53
CA ARG A 308 32.47 1.07 24.46
C ARG A 308 33.03 1.77 23.24
N ILE A 309 32.34 1.64 22.10
CA ILE A 309 32.66 2.38 20.88
C ILE A 309 32.59 3.90 21.15
N LEU A 310 31.53 4.36 21.81
CA LEU A 310 31.36 5.78 22.12
C LEU A 310 32.33 6.28 23.21
N GLU A 311 32.75 5.43 24.14
CA GLU A 311 33.84 5.75 25.08
C GLU A 311 35.18 5.95 24.37
N PHE A 312 35.49 5.13 23.35
CA PHE A 312 36.69 5.30 22.53
C PHE A 312 36.62 6.61 21.74
N LEU A 313 35.49 6.88 21.08
CA LEU A 313 35.27 8.13 20.35
C LEU A 313 35.37 9.34 21.28
N GLN A 314 34.82 9.27 22.50
CA GLN A 314 34.90 10.34 23.48
C GLN A 314 36.35 10.67 23.88
N LYS A 315 37.21 9.66 24.00
CA LYS A 315 38.63 9.83 24.35
C LYS A 315 39.49 10.28 23.18
N LYS A 316 39.14 9.91 21.93
CA LYS A 316 39.92 10.24 20.74
C LYS A 316 39.91 11.74 20.47
N ASN A 317 41.09 12.38 20.45
CA ASN A 317 41.24 13.72 19.91
C ASN A 317 41.74 13.60 18.46
N PHE A 318 41.00 14.11 17.50
CA PHE A 318 41.40 14.05 16.09
C PHE A 318 42.30 15.24 15.76
N ASP A 319 43.26 15.04 14.86
CA ASP A 319 44.12 16.13 14.39
C ASP A 319 43.33 17.13 13.54
N ASP A 320 42.33 16.65 12.79
CA ASP A 320 41.40 17.49 12.03
C ASP A 320 40.30 18.08 12.96
N PRO A 321 40.19 19.42 13.05
CA PRO A 321 39.09 20.07 13.76
C PRO A 321 37.69 19.65 13.29
N ALA A 322 37.49 19.40 11.99
CA ALA A 322 36.20 18.98 11.43
C ALA A 322 35.77 17.61 11.98
N HIS A 323 36.71 16.67 12.14
CA HIS A 323 36.43 15.38 12.78
C HIS A 323 36.03 15.54 14.24
N ASN A 324 36.59 16.52 14.97
CA ASN A 324 36.18 16.80 16.35
C ASN A 324 34.77 17.43 16.44
N VAL A 325 34.34 18.19 15.43
CA VAL A 325 32.95 18.67 15.31
C VAL A 325 32.02 17.48 15.09
N LYS A 326 32.31 16.62 14.11
CA LYS A 326 31.52 15.41 13.83
C LYS A 326 31.44 14.47 15.04
N LYS A 327 32.56 14.26 15.74
CA LYS A 327 32.60 13.56 17.03
C LYS A 327 31.60 14.14 18.04
N SER A 328 31.54 15.47 18.14
CA SER A 328 30.63 16.15 19.08
C SER A 328 29.16 15.97 18.70
N GLU A 329 28.84 15.95 17.41
CA GLU A 329 27.51 15.64 16.88
C GLU A 329 27.11 14.19 17.24
N ILE A 330 28.00 13.22 17.03
CA ILE A 330 27.76 11.81 17.38
C ILE A 330 27.52 11.65 18.89
N LEU A 331 28.29 12.36 19.73
CA LEU A 331 28.18 12.26 21.19
C LEU A 331 27.04 13.11 21.79
N ALA A 332 26.34 13.92 21.00
CA ALA A 332 25.32 14.84 21.50
C ALA A 332 24.20 14.12 22.25
N ARG A 333 23.66 13.03 21.68
CA ARG A 333 22.61 12.21 22.31
C ARG A 333 23.08 11.59 23.62
N THR A 334 24.27 11.00 23.62
CA THR A 334 24.86 10.38 24.82
C THR A 334 24.97 11.38 25.97
N ASN A 335 25.43 12.60 25.67
CA ASN A 335 25.56 13.65 26.68
C ASN A 335 24.22 14.16 27.19
N LYS A 336 23.21 14.27 26.31
CA LYS A 336 21.84 14.67 26.66
C LYS A 336 21.19 13.64 27.60
N ILE A 337 21.13 12.38 27.18
CA ILE A 337 20.51 11.29 27.96
C ILE A 337 21.22 11.09 29.30
N LYS A 338 22.55 11.24 29.34
CA LYS A 338 23.33 11.14 30.59
C LYS A 338 22.91 12.18 31.63
N LYS A 339 22.52 13.39 31.21
CA LYS A 339 22.02 14.43 32.12
C LYS A 339 20.61 14.10 32.60
N GLU A 340 19.73 13.70 31.68
CA GLU A 340 18.33 13.35 31.98
C GLU A 340 18.25 12.15 32.95
N LEU A 341 19.00 11.08 32.69
CA LEU A 341 19.03 9.89 33.56
C LEU A 341 19.54 10.21 34.97
N LYS A 342 20.52 11.09 35.11
CA LYS A 342 21.02 11.49 36.44
C LYS A 342 19.96 12.20 37.27
N GLU A 343 19.16 13.05 36.64
CA GLU A 343 18.07 13.76 37.33
C GLU A 343 16.93 12.80 37.71
N VAL A 344 16.58 11.87 36.83
CA VAL A 344 15.53 10.87 37.12
C VAL A 344 15.97 9.93 38.25
N VAL A 345 17.17 9.34 38.16
CA VAL A 345 17.70 8.43 39.20
C VAL A 345 17.78 9.12 40.56
N LYS A 346 18.13 10.41 40.60
CA LYS A 346 18.19 11.19 41.85
C LYS A 346 16.84 11.34 42.54
N ASN A 347 15.74 11.37 41.77
CA ASN A 347 14.39 11.62 42.26
C ASN A 347 13.56 10.32 42.40
N GLN A 348 14.09 9.18 41.97
CA GLN A 348 13.43 7.88 42.08
C GLN A 348 13.56 7.29 43.50
N PRO A 349 12.53 6.57 43.99
CA PRO A 349 12.65 5.79 45.22
C PRO A 349 13.72 4.70 45.05
N GLU A 350 14.40 4.33 46.14
CA GLU A 350 15.41 3.27 46.12
C GLU A 350 14.72 1.91 45.89
N ILE A 351 14.98 1.29 44.72
CA ILE A 351 14.38 0.00 44.33
C ILE A 351 15.49 -1.05 44.27
N SER A 352 15.43 -2.05 45.14
CA SER A 352 16.42 -3.14 45.17
C SER A 352 16.06 -4.24 44.18
N LEU A 353 16.99 -4.61 43.30
CA LEU A 353 16.82 -5.75 42.38
C LEU A 353 16.46 -7.05 43.11
N THR A 354 17.02 -7.28 44.30
CA THR A 354 16.68 -8.45 45.13
C THR A 354 15.21 -8.50 45.53
N GLN A 355 14.62 -7.36 45.92
CA GLN A 355 13.21 -7.29 46.32
C GLN A 355 12.30 -7.60 45.13
N VAL A 356 12.61 -7.04 43.96
CA VAL A 356 11.87 -7.27 42.71
C VAL A 356 11.94 -8.75 42.29
N LYS A 357 13.11 -9.38 42.41
CA LYS A 357 13.26 -10.82 42.16
C LYS A 357 12.43 -11.69 43.12
N ASP A 358 12.32 -11.29 44.38
CA ASP A 358 11.54 -12.03 45.37
C ASP A 358 10.03 -11.84 45.21
N GLU A 359 9.57 -10.66 44.78
CA GLU A 359 8.18 -10.42 44.40
C GLU A 359 7.78 -11.17 43.14
N ALA A 360 8.62 -11.17 42.10
CA ALA A 360 8.37 -11.88 40.86
C ALA A 360 8.22 -13.41 41.06
N LYS A 361 8.84 -13.98 42.10
CA LYS A 361 8.66 -15.39 42.49
C LYS A 361 7.32 -15.67 43.19
N LYS A 362 6.69 -14.67 43.82
CA LYS A 362 5.43 -14.84 44.59
C LYS A 362 4.18 -14.91 43.70
N LEU A 363 4.23 -14.38 42.48
CA LEU A 363 3.13 -14.36 41.51
C LEU A 363 2.77 -15.75 40.91
N LYS A 364 3.38 -16.84 41.40
CA LYS A 364 3.30 -18.20 40.83
C LYS A 364 2.25 -19.14 41.44
N ASN A 365 1.30 -18.66 42.25
CA ASN A 365 0.19 -19.51 42.70
C ASN A 365 -0.95 -19.48 41.66
N PRO A 366 -1.33 -20.63 41.07
CA PRO A 366 -2.27 -20.67 39.95
C PRO A 366 -3.70 -20.35 40.42
N VAL A 367 -4.32 -19.35 39.79
CA VAL A 367 -5.78 -19.18 39.81
C VAL A 367 -6.36 -20.19 38.82
N SER A 368 -7.36 -20.94 39.28
CA SER A 368 -8.10 -21.97 38.54
C SER A 368 -8.73 -21.41 37.26
N VAL A 369 -8.44 -22.09 36.15
CA VAL A 369 -9.06 -21.92 34.83
C VAL A 369 -10.58 -22.11 34.96
N ILE A 370 -11.34 -21.08 34.58
CA ILE A 370 -12.77 -21.19 34.28
C ILE A 370 -12.87 -21.53 32.80
N ASP A 371 -13.58 -22.62 32.50
CA ASP A 371 -13.98 -23.07 31.16
C ASP A 371 -14.57 -21.89 30.38
N ASN A 372 -13.87 -21.47 29.31
CA ASN A 372 -14.47 -20.68 28.25
C ASN A 372 -14.85 -21.63 27.12
N GLN A 373 -16.17 -21.75 26.97
CA GLN A 373 -16.85 -22.50 25.93
C GLN A 373 -16.34 -22.10 24.54
N GLU A 374 -16.09 -23.12 23.72
CA GLU A 374 -15.82 -23.05 22.29
C GLU A 374 -16.90 -22.21 21.58
N LEU A 375 -16.50 -21.07 21.02
CA LEU A 375 -17.27 -20.36 20.01
C LEU A 375 -17.02 -21.06 18.67
N ASN A 376 -18.08 -21.74 18.22
CA ASN A 376 -18.21 -22.45 16.96
C ASN A 376 -17.67 -21.65 15.76
N THR A 377 -16.55 -22.08 15.21
CA THR A 377 -16.29 -21.98 13.77
C THR A 377 -17.13 -23.05 13.06
N LYS A 378 -18.21 -22.64 12.41
CA LYS A 378 -19.01 -23.49 11.52
C LYS A 378 -19.48 -22.65 10.34
N ASN A 379 -18.88 -22.83 9.17
CA ASN A 379 -19.33 -23.85 8.21
C ASN A 379 -18.62 -23.66 6.86
N VAL A 380 -17.71 -24.59 6.52
CA VAL A 380 -17.66 -25.12 5.15
C VAL A 380 -18.21 -26.53 5.28
N VAL A 381 -19.47 -26.70 4.90
CA VAL A 381 -20.07 -28.01 4.74
C VAL A 381 -20.26 -28.20 3.25
N ASP A 382 -19.43 -29.08 2.69
CA ASP A 382 -19.76 -29.81 1.48
C ASP A 382 -21.01 -30.66 1.78
N THR A 383 -22.19 -30.11 1.50
CA THR A 383 -23.41 -30.91 1.35
C THR A 383 -23.63 -31.19 -0.12
N ALA A 384 -23.33 -32.41 -0.52
CA ALA A 384 -23.98 -33.02 -1.66
C ALA A 384 -25.50 -33.01 -1.40
N ASP A 385 -26.24 -32.41 -2.33
CA ASP A 385 -27.70 -32.12 -2.34
C ASP A 385 -28.08 -30.72 -1.81
N GLY A 386 -28.08 -29.72 -2.71
CA GLY A 386 -28.51 -28.34 -2.40
C GLY A 386 -28.57 -27.50 -3.67
N SER A 387 -29.74 -26.96 -4.01
CA SER A 387 -29.94 -26.11 -5.19
C SER A 387 -29.08 -24.84 -5.12
N LYS A 388 -28.34 -24.50 -6.20
CA LYS A 388 -27.52 -23.28 -6.32
C LYS A 388 -28.35 -22.04 -5.96
N LYS A 389 -27.99 -21.33 -4.89
CA LYS A 389 -28.54 -20.01 -4.56
C LYS A 389 -28.01 -18.96 -5.52
N PHE A 390 -28.85 -18.00 -5.88
CA PHE A 390 -28.50 -16.88 -6.73
C PHE A 390 -28.64 -15.56 -5.95
N PRO A 391 -27.70 -14.62 -6.11
CA PRO A 391 -27.81 -13.29 -5.54
C PRO A 391 -28.76 -12.40 -6.35
N PHE A 392 -29.58 -11.64 -5.65
CA PHE A 392 -30.43 -10.60 -6.21
C PHE A 392 -30.22 -9.31 -5.45
N ILE A 393 -30.13 -8.19 -6.18
CA ILE A 393 -30.26 -6.87 -5.57
C ILE A 393 -31.72 -6.47 -5.68
N ILE A 394 -32.33 -6.18 -4.54
CA ILE A 394 -33.71 -5.71 -4.45
C ILE A 394 -33.78 -4.31 -3.84
N LEU A 395 -34.73 -3.50 -4.32
CA LEU A 395 -35.09 -2.23 -3.71
C LEU A 395 -36.37 -2.44 -2.91
N ALA A 396 -36.35 -2.10 -1.62
CA ALA A 396 -37.49 -2.25 -0.73
C ALA A 396 -37.47 -1.16 0.35
N LYS A 397 -38.61 -0.95 1.02
CA LYS A 397 -38.69 0.00 2.14
C LYS A 397 -38.02 -0.59 3.39
N ASN A 398 -37.09 0.14 3.99
CA ASN A 398 -36.37 -0.27 5.19
C ASN A 398 -37.18 0.02 6.46
N ASN A 399 -38.20 -0.80 6.73
CA ASN A 399 -38.91 -0.77 8.00
C ASN A 399 -39.31 -2.17 8.49
N PRO A 400 -39.57 -2.34 9.80
CA PRO A 400 -39.85 -3.66 10.36
C PRO A 400 -41.08 -4.35 9.78
N GLU A 401 -42.11 -3.60 9.40
CA GLU A 401 -43.35 -4.16 8.85
C GLU A 401 -43.12 -4.77 7.46
N ASN A 402 -42.49 -4.02 6.55
CA ASN A 402 -42.14 -4.49 5.21
C ASN A 402 -41.21 -5.70 5.27
N PHE A 403 -40.22 -5.68 6.16
CA PHE A 403 -39.29 -6.80 6.33
C PHE A 403 -39.99 -8.07 6.82
N ASN A 404 -40.84 -7.98 7.85
CA ASN A 404 -41.58 -9.12 8.37
C ASN A 404 -42.55 -9.72 7.33
N ASN A 405 -43.23 -8.87 6.55
CA ASN A 405 -44.12 -9.32 5.49
C ASN A 405 -43.33 -10.00 4.36
N LEU A 406 -42.24 -9.39 3.91
CA LEU A 406 -41.37 -9.94 2.87
C LEU A 406 -40.77 -11.30 3.30
N GLU A 407 -40.26 -11.42 4.53
CA GLU A 407 -39.75 -12.68 5.06
C GLU A 407 -40.84 -13.76 5.12
N THR A 408 -42.07 -13.37 5.48
CA THR A 408 -43.25 -14.25 5.50
C THR A 408 -43.60 -14.74 4.10
N GLU A 409 -43.71 -13.84 3.12
CA GLU A 409 -44.03 -14.17 1.74
C GLU A 409 -42.94 -15.02 1.07
N LEU A 410 -41.66 -14.69 1.28
CA LEU A 410 -40.55 -15.51 0.80
C LEU A 410 -40.60 -16.91 1.41
N THR A 411 -40.86 -17.01 2.72
CA THR A 411 -41.00 -18.30 3.41
C THR A 411 -42.16 -19.13 2.88
N LEU A 412 -43.31 -18.50 2.60
CA LEU A 412 -44.52 -19.16 2.11
C LEU A 412 -44.35 -19.66 0.68
N ASN A 413 -43.75 -18.84 -0.19
CA ASN A 413 -43.66 -19.12 -1.62
C ASN A 413 -42.43 -19.95 -2.01
N TYR A 414 -41.32 -19.81 -1.27
CA TYR A 414 -40.00 -20.37 -1.64
C TYR A 414 -39.27 -21.11 -0.51
N GLY A 415 -39.88 -21.21 0.68
CA GLY A 415 -39.28 -21.88 1.84
C GLY A 415 -38.29 -21.01 2.62
N LYS A 416 -37.65 -21.60 3.64
CA LYS A 416 -36.80 -20.87 4.61
C LYS A 416 -35.32 -20.75 4.21
N ASP A 417 -34.94 -21.25 3.04
CA ASP A 417 -33.54 -21.29 2.62
C ASP A 417 -33.18 -20.06 1.78
N PHE A 418 -33.14 -18.90 2.43
CA PHE A 418 -32.69 -17.64 1.83
C PHE A 418 -31.96 -16.76 2.84
N ASP A 419 -31.12 -15.86 2.34
CA ASP A 419 -30.43 -14.84 3.13
C ASP A 419 -30.86 -13.45 2.61
N LEU A 420 -31.31 -12.58 3.52
CA LEU A 420 -31.79 -11.23 3.18
C LEU A 420 -31.13 -10.20 4.12
N TYR A 421 -30.41 -9.23 3.56
CA TYR A 421 -29.74 -8.19 4.35
C TYR A 421 -29.55 -6.89 3.54
N LEU A 422 -29.34 -5.77 4.23
CA LEU A 422 -29.09 -4.47 3.60
C LEU A 422 -27.75 -4.50 2.84
N ALA A 423 -27.75 -4.02 1.60
CA ALA A 423 -26.53 -3.88 0.80
C ALA A 423 -25.64 -2.72 1.29
N THR A 424 -26.23 -1.73 1.97
CA THR A 424 -25.54 -0.55 2.51
C THR A 424 -25.98 -0.26 3.96
N PRO A 425 -25.66 -1.14 4.93
CA PRO A 425 -26.20 -1.07 6.28
C PRO A 425 -25.80 0.18 7.08
N VAL A 426 -24.60 0.73 6.87
CA VAL A 426 -24.08 1.88 7.64
C VAL A 426 -24.77 3.18 7.25
N SER A 427 -25.08 3.33 5.96
CA SER A 427 -25.71 4.53 5.41
C SER A 427 -27.23 4.48 5.35
N ALA A 428 -27.82 3.30 5.61
CA ALA A 428 -29.25 3.05 5.53
C ALA A 428 -30.05 3.93 6.51
N LYS A 429 -31.26 4.32 6.10
CA LYS A 429 -32.20 5.06 6.95
C LYS A 429 -33.49 4.26 7.16
N GLU A 430 -34.05 4.36 8.36
CA GLU A 430 -35.37 3.80 8.66
C GLU A 430 -36.45 4.51 7.84
N ASP A 431 -37.43 3.74 7.37
CA ASP A 431 -38.57 4.16 6.55
C ASP A 431 -38.24 4.74 5.15
N GLU A 432 -36.99 4.65 4.70
CA GLU A 432 -36.58 5.03 3.34
C GLU A 432 -36.47 3.80 2.41
N GLU A 433 -36.44 4.04 1.10
CA GLU A 433 -36.15 3.00 0.09
C GLU A 433 -34.65 2.66 0.09
N GLU A 434 -34.32 1.39 0.33
CA GLU A 434 -32.95 0.92 0.47
C GLU A 434 -32.69 -0.33 -0.36
N LEU A 435 -31.42 -0.54 -0.70
CA LEU A 435 -30.96 -1.73 -1.42
C LEU A 435 -30.73 -2.88 -0.45
N PHE A 436 -31.24 -4.06 -0.79
CA PHE A 436 -31.02 -5.31 -0.07
C PHE A 436 -30.42 -6.36 -1.00
N VAL A 437 -29.61 -7.24 -0.43
CA VAL A 437 -29.14 -8.47 -1.08
C VAL A 437 -30.05 -9.61 -0.63
N LEU A 438 -30.62 -10.33 -1.60
CA LEU A 438 -31.38 -11.56 -1.39
C LEU A 438 -30.66 -12.72 -2.08
N ASN A 439 -30.15 -13.68 -1.28
CA ASN A 439 -29.60 -14.93 -1.80
C ASN A 439 -30.64 -16.04 -1.66
N ILE A 440 -31.14 -16.55 -2.79
CA ILE A 440 -32.23 -17.54 -2.80
C ILE A 440 -32.12 -18.50 -4.00
N SER A 441 -32.61 -19.73 -3.84
CA SER A 441 -32.66 -20.71 -4.93
C SER A 441 -33.75 -20.38 -5.94
N ALA A 442 -33.41 -20.39 -7.24
CA ALA A 442 -34.37 -20.12 -8.32
C ALA A 442 -35.15 -21.38 -8.77
N GLU A 443 -35.12 -22.48 -8.04
CA GLU A 443 -35.86 -23.74 -8.33
C GLU A 443 -35.82 -24.16 -9.82
N SER A 444 -34.63 -24.23 -10.42
CA SER A 444 -34.36 -24.55 -11.84
C SER A 444 -34.84 -23.53 -12.90
N LYS A 445 -35.41 -22.39 -12.49
CA LYS A 445 -35.76 -21.27 -13.39
C LYS A 445 -34.53 -20.46 -13.77
N ASN A 446 -34.62 -19.73 -14.88
CA ASN A 446 -33.61 -18.73 -15.24
C ASN A 446 -33.58 -17.61 -14.19
N PRO A 447 -32.41 -17.21 -13.64
CA PRO A 447 -32.33 -16.18 -12.60
C PRO A 447 -32.96 -14.84 -13.01
N ASN A 448 -32.85 -14.43 -14.27
CA ASN A 448 -33.46 -13.19 -14.75
C ASN A 448 -34.99 -13.28 -14.82
N GLU A 449 -35.54 -14.46 -15.13
CA GLU A 449 -36.99 -14.68 -15.06
C GLU A 449 -37.48 -14.70 -13.61
N PHE A 450 -36.70 -15.31 -12.72
CA PHE A 450 -37.00 -15.32 -11.30
C PHE A 450 -36.98 -13.92 -10.67
N ALA A 451 -36.02 -13.06 -11.06
CA ALA A 451 -36.01 -11.65 -10.66
C ALA A 451 -37.33 -10.93 -11.01
N ARG A 452 -37.95 -11.27 -12.16
CA ARG A 452 -39.25 -10.71 -12.53
C ARG A 452 -40.41 -11.28 -11.71
N GLU A 453 -40.32 -12.53 -11.27
CA GLU A 453 -41.30 -13.17 -10.41
C GLU A 453 -41.31 -12.54 -9.01
N LEU A 454 -40.13 -12.22 -8.47
CA LEU A 454 -39.97 -11.51 -7.20
C LEU A 454 -40.71 -10.16 -7.19
N LEU A 455 -40.86 -9.49 -8.34
CA LEU A 455 -41.63 -8.25 -8.46
C LEU A 455 -43.15 -8.42 -8.28
N SER A 456 -43.66 -9.65 -8.14
CA SER A 456 -45.05 -9.90 -7.77
C SER A 456 -45.31 -9.74 -6.27
N LEU A 457 -44.26 -9.71 -5.45
CA LEU A 457 -44.35 -9.42 -4.02
C LEU A 457 -44.52 -7.90 -3.83
N GLU A 458 -45.52 -7.49 -3.06
CA GLU A 458 -45.86 -6.07 -2.89
C GLU A 458 -44.74 -5.28 -2.19
N GLU A 459 -43.95 -5.97 -1.37
CA GLU A 459 -42.83 -5.43 -0.59
C GLU A 459 -41.58 -5.12 -1.44
N ILE A 460 -41.51 -5.65 -2.66
CA ILE A 460 -40.37 -5.50 -3.57
C ILE A 460 -40.67 -4.42 -4.62
N ILE A 461 -39.95 -3.30 -4.53
CA ILE A 461 -40.02 -2.19 -5.50
C ILE A 461 -39.14 -2.49 -6.71
N HIS A 462 -38.02 -3.16 -6.57
CA HIS A 462 -37.20 -3.57 -7.72
C HIS A 462 -36.50 -4.86 -7.39
N ALA A 463 -36.24 -5.69 -8.39
CA ALA A 463 -35.44 -6.89 -8.25
C ALA A 463 -34.66 -7.10 -9.54
N GLU A 464 -33.35 -7.28 -9.39
CA GLU A 464 -32.48 -7.64 -10.50
C GLU A 464 -31.52 -8.74 -10.07
N TYR A 465 -31.25 -9.67 -10.99
CA TYR A 465 -30.22 -10.67 -10.79
C TYR A 465 -28.85 -9.99 -10.73
N ASP A 466 -28.07 -10.33 -9.71
CA ASP A 466 -26.74 -9.79 -9.52
C ASP A 466 -25.69 -10.66 -10.21
N SER A 467 -25.67 -10.55 -11.54
CA SER A 467 -24.69 -11.21 -12.39
C SER A 467 -23.39 -10.41 -12.47
N GLU A 468 -22.29 -11.08 -12.79
CA GLU A 468 -21.07 -10.40 -13.22
C GLU A 468 -21.32 -9.48 -14.44
N ILE A 469 -20.74 -8.29 -14.40
CA ILE A 469 -20.86 -7.30 -15.46
C ILE A 469 -19.46 -6.86 -15.90
N TYR A 470 -19.22 -6.93 -17.21
CA TYR A 470 -17.94 -6.49 -17.76
C TYR A 470 -17.77 -4.97 -17.60
N LEU A 471 -16.54 -4.53 -17.39
CA LEU A 471 -16.23 -3.13 -17.18
C LEU A 471 -15.86 -2.40 -18.46
N ASN A 472 -16.30 -1.16 -18.61
CA ASN A 472 -15.89 -0.29 -19.70
C ASN A 472 -14.41 0.07 -19.56
N MET A 473 -13.57 -0.55 -20.39
CA MET A 473 -12.12 -0.56 -20.26
C MET A 473 -11.40 0.35 -21.25
N GLU A 474 -10.12 0.64 -20.96
CA GLU A 474 -9.13 1.02 -21.99
C GLU A 474 -8.98 -0.15 -22.97
N VAL A 475 -9.55 -0.03 -24.17
CA VAL A 475 -9.44 -1.05 -25.21
C VAL A 475 -8.54 -0.53 -26.33
N ALA A 476 -7.36 -1.12 -26.47
CA ALA A 476 -6.42 -0.82 -27.54
C ALA A 476 -6.88 -1.48 -28.87
N TYR A 477 -7.74 -0.80 -29.62
CA TYR A 477 -8.33 -1.37 -30.85
C TYR A 477 -7.50 -1.19 -32.13
N ASP A 478 -6.46 -0.35 -32.11
CA ASP A 478 -5.69 -0.10 -33.33
C ASP A 478 -4.34 -0.83 -33.32
N ASP A 479 -3.94 -1.42 -34.44
CA ASP A 479 -2.62 -2.06 -34.59
C ASP A 479 -1.48 -1.02 -34.52
N GLU A 480 -1.75 0.27 -34.79
CA GLU A 480 -0.84 1.39 -34.48
C GLU A 480 -0.76 1.68 -32.96
N PHE A 481 -1.84 1.45 -32.20
CA PHE A 481 -1.96 1.75 -30.77
C PHE A 481 -1.66 0.55 -29.84
N LYS A 482 -1.70 -0.70 -30.33
CA LYS A 482 -1.26 -1.90 -29.59
C LYS A 482 0.20 -1.82 -29.16
N ALA A 483 1.04 -1.10 -29.90
CA ALA A 483 2.43 -0.84 -29.54
C ALA A 483 2.59 0.14 -28.35
N PHE A 484 1.53 0.90 -28.01
CA PHE A 484 1.61 2.00 -27.04
C PHE A 484 1.20 1.62 -25.63
N GLU A 485 0.33 0.63 -25.45
CA GLU A 485 -0.10 0.19 -24.11
C GLU A 485 -0.11 -1.32 -23.88
N SER A 486 -0.02 -2.20 -24.90
CA SER A 486 -0.24 -3.63 -24.63
C SER A 486 0.84 -4.28 -23.73
N SER A 487 0.35 -5.15 -22.85
CA SER A 487 1.01 -6.09 -21.94
C SER A 487 2.04 -7.06 -22.57
N GLY A 488 2.56 -6.75 -23.76
CA GLY A 488 3.59 -7.52 -24.48
C GLY A 488 4.83 -6.71 -24.87
N SER A 489 4.86 -5.39 -24.62
CA SER A 489 6.07 -4.59 -24.84
C SER A 489 7.15 -4.93 -23.82
N LYS A 490 8.37 -5.26 -24.27
CA LYS A 490 9.56 -5.39 -23.40
C LYS A 490 10.15 -4.04 -22.96
N ASP A 491 9.52 -2.93 -23.35
CA ASP A 491 10.02 -1.56 -23.10
C ASP A 491 8.89 -0.63 -22.60
N PHE A 492 9.26 0.36 -21.78
CA PHE A 492 8.40 1.45 -21.35
C PHE A 492 8.25 2.54 -22.41
N ASN A 493 9.14 2.55 -23.42
CA ASN A 493 9.39 3.73 -24.21
C ASN A 493 8.44 3.90 -25.40
N ASN A 494 7.36 4.62 -25.14
CA ASN A 494 6.42 5.08 -26.16
C ASN A 494 6.49 6.62 -26.36
N GLU A 495 7.51 7.27 -25.78
CA GLU A 495 7.76 8.71 -25.80
C GLU A 495 8.13 9.23 -27.20
N LYS A 496 8.83 8.44 -28.00
CA LYS A 496 9.23 8.84 -29.35
C LYS A 496 8.00 9.21 -30.20
N HIS A 497 6.97 8.38 -30.17
CA HIS A 497 5.74 8.63 -30.93
C HIS A 497 4.91 9.78 -30.34
N PHE A 498 4.86 9.90 -29.01
CA PHE A 498 4.29 11.08 -28.37
C PHE A 498 4.90 12.37 -28.93
N LEU A 499 6.22 12.40 -29.09
CA LEU A 499 6.92 13.54 -29.67
C LEU A 499 6.66 13.70 -31.18
N GLU A 500 6.56 12.61 -31.95
CA GLU A 500 6.18 12.65 -33.37
C GLU A 500 4.81 13.31 -33.57
N LEU A 501 3.85 13.01 -32.70
CA LEU A 501 2.50 13.58 -32.75
C LEU A 501 2.45 15.05 -32.33
N TYR A 502 3.16 15.42 -31.25
CA TYR A 502 2.88 16.69 -30.55
C TYR A 502 4.00 17.72 -30.56
N SER A 503 5.24 17.35 -30.95
CA SER A 503 6.38 18.28 -30.92
C SER A 503 6.21 19.52 -31.81
N GLN A 504 5.33 19.46 -32.81
CA GLN A 504 5.06 20.57 -33.72
C GLN A 504 3.73 21.30 -33.47
N SER A 505 2.72 20.59 -32.93
CA SER A 505 1.34 21.09 -32.78
C SER A 505 1.00 21.55 -31.36
N SER A 506 1.43 20.82 -30.34
CA SER A 506 0.98 21.04 -28.96
C SER A 506 1.77 22.17 -28.30
N LYS A 507 1.05 23.14 -27.72
CA LYS A 507 1.65 24.20 -26.92
C LYS A 507 2.32 23.70 -25.62
N TYR A 508 1.98 22.49 -25.17
CA TYR A 508 2.56 21.88 -23.97
C TYR A 508 3.80 21.03 -24.27
N VAL A 509 4.07 20.72 -25.55
CA VAL A 509 5.18 19.85 -25.96
C VAL A 509 6.20 20.62 -26.81
N LYS A 510 5.73 21.49 -27.72
CA LYS A 510 6.58 22.23 -28.65
C LYS A 510 7.63 23.09 -27.94
N GLY A 511 8.90 22.75 -28.16
CA GLY A 511 10.05 23.47 -27.60
C GLY A 511 10.16 23.38 -26.08
N LYS A 512 9.49 22.41 -25.44
CA LYS A 512 9.56 22.15 -24.00
C LYS A 512 10.64 21.14 -23.66
N THR A 513 11.15 21.19 -22.43
CA THR A 513 12.10 20.17 -21.94
C THR A 513 11.38 18.85 -21.71
N LYS A 514 12.16 17.79 -21.52
CA LYS A 514 11.67 16.43 -21.25
C LYS A 514 10.79 16.37 -20.01
N GLU A 515 11.21 17.04 -18.95
CA GLU A 515 10.50 17.15 -17.70
C GLU A 515 9.17 17.89 -17.88
N ASP A 516 9.19 19.00 -18.62
CA ASP A 516 8.01 19.84 -18.85
C ASP A 516 6.92 19.12 -19.67
N TYR A 517 7.28 18.47 -20.79
CA TYR A 517 6.28 17.83 -21.64
C TYR A 517 5.74 16.52 -21.04
N ARG A 518 6.53 15.82 -20.20
CA ARG A 518 6.06 14.63 -19.47
C ARG A 518 4.97 14.97 -18.45
N GLN A 519 4.97 16.21 -17.97
CA GLN A 519 3.99 16.76 -17.04
C GLN A 519 3.00 17.72 -17.72
N TRP A 520 2.76 17.56 -19.03
CA TRP A 520 1.91 18.46 -19.80
C TRP A 520 0.49 18.61 -19.24
N ASN A 521 -0.05 17.53 -18.65
CA ASN A 521 -1.40 17.45 -18.08
C ASN A 521 -1.60 18.49 -16.96
N TRP A 522 -0.57 18.75 -16.14
CA TRP A 522 -0.60 19.81 -15.12
C TRP A 522 -0.78 21.20 -15.73
N LYS A 523 -0.06 21.47 -16.81
CA LYS A 523 -0.17 22.74 -17.54
C LYS A 523 -1.52 22.86 -18.25
N ALA A 524 -2.07 21.75 -18.72
CA ALA A 524 -3.37 21.72 -19.38
C ALA A 524 -4.54 22.05 -18.46
N VAL A 525 -4.46 21.65 -17.18
CA VAL A 525 -5.46 21.98 -16.15
C VAL A 525 -5.17 23.28 -15.38
N ASN A 526 -4.13 24.01 -15.78
CA ASN A 526 -3.76 25.32 -15.22
C ASN A 526 -3.69 25.32 -13.68
N TYR A 527 -2.92 24.39 -13.10
CA TYR A 527 -2.61 24.39 -11.67
C TYR A 527 -1.20 24.93 -11.44
N ASN A 528 -1.08 26.11 -10.83
CA ASN A 528 0.21 26.76 -10.58
C ASN A 528 0.73 26.60 -9.14
N GLY A 529 0.05 25.79 -8.32
CA GLY A 529 0.34 25.64 -6.89
C GLY A 529 -0.14 26.83 -6.06
N GLY A 530 -0.37 26.62 -4.76
CA GLY A 530 -0.78 27.69 -3.85
C GLY A 530 -1.47 27.22 -2.58
N ILE A 531 -2.12 26.06 -2.62
CA ILE A 531 -2.52 25.31 -1.43
C ILE A 531 -1.42 24.27 -1.23
N THR A 532 -0.70 24.33 -0.11
CA THR A 532 0.42 23.39 0.17
C THR A 532 0.26 22.63 1.48
N ASN A 533 -0.63 23.09 2.38
CA ASN A 533 -0.82 22.47 3.70
C ASN A 533 -2.28 22.06 3.89
N ILE A 534 -2.75 21.05 3.14
CA ILE A 534 -3.97 20.35 3.56
C ILE A 534 -3.54 19.55 4.79
N ILE A 535 -3.93 20.02 5.99
CA ILE A 535 -3.43 19.46 7.25
C ILE A 535 -4.00 18.04 7.38
N GLY A 536 -3.13 17.04 7.21
CA GLY A 536 -3.51 15.61 7.22
C GLY A 536 -4.58 15.25 6.19
N ASN A 537 -5.20 14.08 6.34
CA ASN A 537 -6.36 13.62 5.56
C ASN A 537 -7.68 14.36 5.95
N SER A 538 -7.62 15.69 6.12
CA SER A 538 -8.80 16.52 6.50
C SER A 538 -9.90 16.54 5.44
N VAL A 539 -9.56 16.25 4.18
CA VAL A 539 -10.51 15.92 3.11
C VAL A 539 -10.14 14.53 2.60
N LYS A 540 -10.85 13.49 3.06
CA LYS A 540 -10.62 12.11 2.65
C LYS A 540 -11.10 11.89 1.20
N ILE A 541 -10.24 11.28 0.40
CA ILE A 541 -10.53 10.85 -0.97
C ILE A 541 -10.35 9.33 -1.06
N VAL A 542 -11.38 8.67 -1.61
CA VAL A 542 -11.41 7.22 -1.81
C VAL A 542 -11.39 6.93 -3.31
N GLN A 543 -10.63 5.91 -3.70
CA GLN A 543 -10.53 5.42 -5.07
C GLN A 543 -11.23 4.08 -5.18
N PHE A 544 -12.22 3.98 -6.06
CA PHE A 544 -12.80 2.69 -6.48
C PHE A 544 -12.12 2.28 -7.78
N ASP A 545 -11.32 1.22 -7.71
CA ASP A 545 -10.53 0.74 -8.84
C ASP A 545 -10.20 -0.76 -8.66
N THR A 546 -9.27 -1.29 -9.44
CA THR A 546 -8.76 -2.67 -9.30
C THR A 546 -7.95 -2.92 -8.04
N GLY A 547 -7.77 -1.91 -7.19
CA GLY A 547 -6.86 -1.95 -6.04
C GLY A 547 -5.62 -1.09 -6.27
N TYR A 548 -4.57 -1.35 -5.50
CA TYR A 548 -3.27 -0.72 -5.71
C TYR A 548 -2.18 -1.73 -6.02
N SER A 549 -1.12 -1.27 -6.69
CA SER A 549 0.10 -2.04 -6.88
C SER A 549 1.31 -1.25 -6.38
N HIS A 550 2.34 -1.99 -5.96
CA HIS A 550 3.61 -1.43 -5.54
C HIS A 550 4.43 -0.92 -6.72
N HIS A 551 4.07 0.27 -7.20
CA HIS A 551 4.93 1.04 -8.08
C HIS A 551 5.68 2.10 -7.26
N PRO A 552 7.02 2.27 -7.41
CA PRO A 552 7.79 3.29 -6.69
C PRO A 552 7.20 4.70 -6.79
N LYS A 553 6.46 4.96 -7.88
CA LYS A 553 5.75 6.21 -8.11
C LYS A 553 4.70 6.54 -7.05
N ASN A 554 4.08 5.55 -6.41
CA ASN A 554 3.02 5.75 -5.43
C ASN A 554 3.44 5.34 -4.00
N TYR A 555 4.71 4.96 -3.80
CA TYR A 555 5.19 4.44 -2.52
C TYR A 555 4.92 5.42 -1.38
N GLY A 556 4.33 4.91 -0.30
CA GLY A 556 3.96 5.69 0.91
C GLY A 556 2.83 6.71 0.73
N SER A 557 2.24 6.82 -0.47
CA SER A 557 1.27 7.86 -0.83
C SER A 557 -0.18 7.39 -0.76
N PHE A 558 -0.42 6.09 -0.65
CA PHE A 558 -1.71 5.52 -0.27
C PHE A 558 -1.91 5.58 1.26
N ASP A 559 -3.18 5.60 1.66
CA ASP A 559 -3.64 5.43 3.03
C ASP A 559 -4.11 3.99 3.24
N LEU A 560 -3.17 3.13 3.68
CA LEU A 560 -3.38 1.70 3.89
C LEU A 560 -3.85 1.37 5.31
N THR A 561 -4.34 2.37 6.06
CA THR A 561 -4.95 2.10 7.38
C THR A 561 -6.45 1.91 7.30
N GLU A 562 -7.03 2.26 6.14
CA GLU A 562 -8.47 2.28 5.88
C GLU A 562 -8.76 1.69 4.48
N ASP A 563 -7.84 0.92 3.92
CA ASP A 563 -8.06 0.25 2.64
C ASP A 563 -8.86 -1.03 2.80
N TYR A 564 -9.47 -1.50 1.71
CA TYR A 564 -10.33 -2.68 1.74
C TYR A 564 -10.46 -3.32 0.35
N ASP A 565 -10.49 -4.64 0.33
CA ASP A 565 -10.80 -5.45 -0.83
C ASP A 565 -12.23 -5.98 -0.75
N PHE A 566 -13.12 -5.44 -1.57
CA PHE A 566 -14.53 -5.87 -1.63
C PHE A 566 -14.73 -7.11 -2.50
N VAL A 567 -13.72 -7.51 -3.28
CA VAL A 567 -13.74 -8.71 -4.11
C VAL A 567 -13.41 -9.94 -3.28
N ASP A 568 -12.32 -9.85 -2.50
CA ASP A 568 -11.82 -10.96 -1.68
C ASP A 568 -12.30 -10.86 -0.20
N ASP A 569 -12.99 -9.77 0.15
CA ASP A 569 -13.56 -9.46 1.48
C ASP A 569 -12.51 -9.43 2.61
N ASP A 570 -11.43 -8.67 2.40
CA ASP A 570 -10.35 -8.49 3.36
C ASP A 570 -9.85 -7.03 3.46
N ASP A 571 -8.96 -6.75 4.42
CA ASP A 571 -8.39 -5.43 4.67
C ASP A 571 -7.12 -5.16 3.82
N ASN A 572 -7.01 -5.79 2.65
CA ASN A 572 -5.86 -5.69 1.77
C ASN A 572 -6.28 -5.45 0.32
N SER A 573 -6.49 -4.18 -0.04
CA SER A 573 -6.89 -3.76 -1.40
C SER A 573 -5.81 -3.93 -2.48
N ARG A 574 -4.74 -4.67 -2.20
CA ARG A 574 -3.62 -4.87 -3.11
C ARG A 574 -4.02 -5.83 -4.23
N GLU A 575 -3.62 -5.48 -5.46
CA GLU A 575 -3.68 -6.41 -6.58
C GLU A 575 -2.65 -7.55 -6.39
N GLU A 576 -3.10 -8.72 -5.91
CA GLU A 576 -2.26 -9.93 -5.82
C GLU A 576 -2.18 -10.72 -7.14
N GLU A 577 -1.05 -11.38 -7.40
CA GLU A 577 -0.81 -12.14 -8.64
C GLU A 577 -1.68 -13.40 -8.82
N HIS A 578 -2.45 -13.81 -7.81
CA HIS A 578 -3.09 -15.12 -7.73
C HIS A 578 -4.50 -15.21 -8.36
N HIS A 579 -5.15 -14.08 -8.65
CA HIS A 579 -6.52 -14.04 -9.21
C HIS A 579 -6.57 -13.77 -10.73
N LYS A 580 -5.61 -14.32 -11.49
CA LYS A 580 -5.53 -14.13 -12.94
C LYS A 580 -6.58 -14.97 -13.67
N ILE A 581 -7.74 -14.38 -13.96
CA ILE A 581 -8.64 -14.87 -15.00
C ILE A 581 -8.42 -13.99 -16.25
N PHE A 582 -7.57 -14.51 -17.15
CA PHE A 582 -7.26 -14.00 -18.50
C PHE A 582 -6.35 -12.78 -18.67
N THR A 583 -5.24 -13.09 -19.35
CA THR A 583 -4.16 -12.25 -19.86
C THR A 583 -4.63 -11.21 -20.87
N LEU A 584 -5.09 -10.03 -20.44
CA LEU A 584 -5.22 -8.85 -21.33
C LEU A 584 -5.25 -7.50 -20.57
N ALA A 585 -5.47 -7.51 -19.26
CA ALA A 585 -5.44 -6.37 -18.37
C ALA A 585 -4.01 -6.04 -17.89
N ASP A 586 -3.50 -4.83 -18.17
CA ASP A 586 -2.28 -4.32 -17.52
C ASP A 586 -2.56 -4.16 -16.01
N ALA A 587 -2.09 -5.09 -15.17
CA ALA A 587 -2.09 -4.96 -13.72
C ALA A 587 -1.58 -3.57 -13.29
N GLY A 588 -2.18 -3.00 -12.25
CA GLY A 588 -1.86 -1.69 -11.71
C GLY A 588 -2.65 -0.54 -12.35
N HIS A 589 -3.88 -0.76 -12.83
CA HIS A 589 -4.74 0.33 -13.31
C HIS A 589 -5.03 1.33 -12.18
N GLY A 590 -5.41 0.87 -10.99
CA GLY A 590 -5.60 1.74 -9.83
C GLY A 590 -4.32 2.48 -9.41
N ALA A 591 -3.15 1.85 -9.56
CA ALA A 591 -1.87 2.53 -9.37
C ALA A 591 -1.59 3.60 -10.45
N ARG A 592 -1.96 3.37 -11.70
CA ARG A 592 -1.82 4.35 -12.81
C ARG A 592 -2.68 5.57 -12.58
N THR A 593 -3.97 5.38 -12.35
CA THR A 593 -4.94 6.46 -12.12
C THR A 593 -4.64 7.18 -10.80
N GLY A 594 -4.30 6.44 -9.74
CA GLY A 594 -3.91 6.99 -8.44
C GLY A 594 -2.65 7.87 -8.51
N SER A 595 -1.70 7.56 -9.40
CA SER A 595 -0.47 8.36 -9.58
C SER A 595 -0.73 9.78 -10.05
N ILE A 596 -1.85 10.04 -10.72
CA ILE A 596 -2.27 11.38 -11.15
C ILE A 596 -2.78 12.22 -9.97
N ILE A 597 -3.19 11.57 -8.87
CA ILE A 597 -3.62 12.21 -7.64
C ILE A 597 -2.45 12.37 -6.67
N ILE A 598 -1.78 11.26 -6.34
CA ILE A 598 -0.82 11.19 -5.22
C ILE A 598 0.61 10.81 -5.62
N GLY A 599 0.88 10.59 -6.91
CA GLY A 599 2.18 10.11 -7.38
C GLY A 599 3.34 11.03 -6.96
N ASN A 600 4.41 10.43 -6.44
CA ASN A 600 5.61 11.11 -5.98
C ASN A 600 6.28 11.91 -7.10
N PRO A 601 6.84 13.10 -6.83
CA PRO A 601 7.56 13.90 -7.82
C PRO A 601 8.74 13.13 -8.41
N TYR A 602 9.42 12.35 -7.58
CA TYR A 602 10.55 11.49 -7.95
C TYR A 602 10.36 10.09 -7.38
N SER A 603 10.73 9.07 -8.15
CA SER A 603 10.66 7.67 -7.75
C SER A 603 11.84 6.88 -8.33
N ASP A 604 12.02 5.62 -7.95
CA ASP A 604 13.08 4.77 -8.52
C ASP A 604 12.66 4.10 -9.84
N ALA A 605 11.52 4.50 -10.42
CA ALA A 605 11.10 4.06 -11.73
C ALA A 605 11.98 4.68 -12.83
N GLU A 606 12.25 3.90 -13.89
CA GLU A 606 12.89 4.39 -15.11
C GLU A 606 12.08 5.53 -15.71
N GLU A 607 12.77 6.50 -16.31
CA GLU A 607 12.12 7.56 -17.08
C GLU A 607 11.08 8.39 -16.28
N ASN A 608 11.39 8.81 -15.04
CA ASN A 608 10.52 9.72 -14.26
C ASN A 608 10.06 10.98 -15.05
N GLY A 609 8.95 11.60 -14.64
CA GLY A 609 8.59 12.94 -15.13
C GLY A 609 7.26 13.51 -14.66
N ASN A 610 6.17 12.73 -14.67
CA ASN A 610 4.87 13.20 -14.20
C ASN A 610 4.70 12.97 -12.69
N CYS A 611 3.77 13.64 -12.02
CA CYS A 611 3.46 13.40 -10.60
C CYS A 611 2.01 13.77 -10.26
N GLY A 612 1.57 13.44 -9.05
CA GLY A 612 0.18 13.61 -8.62
C GLY A 612 -0.14 15.04 -8.20
N LEU A 613 -1.29 15.56 -8.63
CA LEU A 613 -1.72 16.94 -8.35
C LEU A 613 -1.78 17.29 -6.86
N LEU A 614 -2.09 16.32 -6.01
CA LEU A 614 -2.20 16.47 -4.56
C LEU A 614 -0.96 16.02 -3.80
N ASN A 615 0.10 15.56 -4.47
CA ASN A 615 1.28 15.04 -3.77
C ASN A 615 1.89 16.09 -2.83
N GLN A 616 1.97 17.35 -3.28
CA GLN A 616 2.50 18.46 -2.48
C GLN A 616 1.59 18.89 -1.32
N ASN A 617 0.41 18.28 -1.17
CA ASN A 617 -0.62 18.69 -0.21
C ASN A 617 -0.69 17.80 1.03
N GLY A 618 0.05 16.69 1.09
CA GLY A 618 -0.01 15.73 2.21
C GLY A 618 -1.27 14.87 2.25
N VAL A 619 -2.07 14.89 1.18
CA VAL A 619 -3.26 14.04 1.01
C VAL A 619 -2.81 12.64 0.64
N LYS A 620 -3.37 11.64 1.30
CA LYS A 620 -3.23 10.24 0.93
C LYS A 620 -4.53 9.72 0.31
N LEU A 621 -4.38 8.84 -0.68
CA LEU A 621 -5.50 8.20 -1.37
C LEU A 621 -5.86 6.89 -0.68
N ILE A 622 -7.13 6.67 -0.35
CA ILE A 622 -7.61 5.40 0.21
C ILE A 622 -8.00 4.48 -0.96
N PRO A 623 -7.30 3.36 -1.19
CA PRO A 623 -7.63 2.43 -2.26
C PRO A 623 -8.73 1.44 -1.81
N TYR A 624 -9.83 1.37 -2.56
CA TYR A 624 -10.82 0.31 -2.45
C TYR A 624 -10.79 -0.54 -3.73
N ARG A 625 -10.52 -1.82 -3.56
CA ARG A 625 -10.56 -2.80 -4.65
C ARG A 625 -12.00 -3.27 -4.81
N VAL A 626 -12.62 -2.90 -5.93
CA VAL A 626 -14.04 -3.20 -6.24
C VAL A 626 -14.19 -4.07 -7.49
N ALA A 627 -13.07 -4.45 -8.10
CA ALA A 627 -13.01 -5.24 -9.32
C ALA A 627 -11.79 -6.16 -9.28
N GLN A 628 -11.97 -7.43 -9.63
CA GLN A 628 -10.93 -8.46 -9.52
C GLN A 628 -9.80 -8.22 -10.54
N ASP A 629 -10.19 -7.80 -11.74
CA ASP A 629 -9.37 -7.33 -12.84
C ASP A 629 -10.13 -6.18 -13.53
N VAL A 630 -9.47 -5.41 -14.40
CA VAL A 630 -10.16 -4.35 -15.17
C VAL A 630 -11.25 -4.90 -16.11
N ILE A 631 -11.41 -6.23 -16.21
CA ILE A 631 -12.38 -6.89 -17.09
C ILE A 631 -13.76 -7.04 -16.42
N ILE A 632 -13.86 -7.21 -15.09
CA ILE A 632 -15.12 -7.58 -14.40
C ILE A 632 -15.23 -6.87 -13.04
N ILE A 633 -16.32 -6.11 -12.82
CA ILE A 633 -16.77 -5.84 -11.44
C ILE A 633 -17.42 -7.14 -10.99
N GLY A 634 -16.86 -7.77 -9.96
CA GLY A 634 -17.58 -8.80 -9.22
C GLY A 634 -18.82 -8.13 -8.66
N ARG A 635 -19.99 -8.57 -9.13
CA ARG A 635 -21.38 -8.24 -8.74
C ARG A 635 -21.65 -6.76 -8.30
N GLN A 636 -22.91 -6.36 -8.20
CA GLN A 636 -23.26 -4.98 -7.83
C GLN A 636 -23.24 -4.78 -6.31
N GLU A 637 -23.30 -5.87 -5.55
CA GLU A 637 -23.14 -5.91 -4.10
C GLU A 637 -21.82 -5.29 -3.63
N GLU A 638 -20.70 -5.59 -4.28
CA GLU A 638 -19.35 -5.14 -3.94
C GLU A 638 -19.24 -3.61 -4.12
N LEU A 639 -19.84 -3.09 -5.19
CA LEU A 639 -19.96 -1.64 -5.40
C LEU A 639 -20.82 -0.98 -4.32
N ALA A 640 -21.92 -1.63 -3.90
CA ALA A 640 -22.76 -1.13 -2.81
C ALA A 640 -22.01 -1.09 -1.48
N LYS A 641 -21.30 -2.17 -1.13
CA LYS A 641 -20.43 -2.25 0.07
C LYS A 641 -19.35 -1.18 0.05
N ALA A 642 -18.69 -0.97 -1.09
CA ALA A 642 -17.66 0.06 -1.25
C ALA A 642 -18.21 1.48 -1.06
N VAL A 643 -19.41 1.76 -1.59
CA VAL A 643 -20.12 3.02 -1.35
C VAL A 643 -20.45 3.21 0.13
N ASP A 644 -20.95 2.17 0.79
CA ASP A 644 -21.30 2.21 2.21
C ASP A 644 -20.08 2.46 3.09
N ALA A 645 -18.98 1.77 2.81
CA ALA A 645 -17.68 1.97 3.45
C ALA A 645 -17.13 3.38 3.23
N ALA A 646 -17.20 3.91 2.00
CA ALA A 646 -16.72 5.27 1.71
C ALA A 646 -17.50 6.33 2.50
N ILE A 647 -18.82 6.14 2.65
CA ILE A 647 -19.66 6.99 3.51
C ILE A 647 -19.22 6.86 4.98
N ALA A 648 -19.01 5.63 5.47
CA ALA A 648 -18.61 5.34 6.84
C ALA A 648 -17.25 5.95 7.21
N THR A 649 -16.26 5.82 6.32
CA THR A 649 -14.92 6.39 6.47
C THR A 649 -14.93 7.93 6.47
N GLY A 650 -16.03 8.55 6.04
CA GLY A 650 -16.22 10.00 6.01
C GLY A 650 -15.61 10.65 4.77
N ALA A 651 -15.50 9.90 3.67
CA ALA A 651 -15.00 10.40 2.39
C ALA A 651 -15.79 11.64 1.94
N LYS A 652 -15.10 12.58 1.30
CA LYS A 652 -15.72 13.76 0.67
C LYS A 652 -15.61 13.73 -0.85
N VAL A 653 -14.67 12.94 -1.36
CA VAL A 653 -14.48 12.72 -2.79
C VAL A 653 -14.34 11.23 -3.03
N ILE A 654 -15.08 10.71 -4.00
CA ILE A 654 -14.89 9.37 -4.56
C ILE A 654 -14.39 9.55 -5.99
N THR A 655 -13.35 8.83 -6.37
CA THR A 655 -12.86 8.78 -7.75
C THR A 655 -13.05 7.37 -8.29
N THR A 656 -13.69 7.24 -9.44
CA THR A 656 -13.94 5.95 -10.09
C THR A 656 -13.57 6.02 -11.55
N SER A 657 -12.56 5.23 -11.92
CA SER A 657 -12.02 5.16 -13.28
C SER A 657 -12.47 3.89 -14.00
N MET A 658 -13.71 3.47 -13.75
CA MET A 658 -14.34 2.27 -14.30
C MET A 658 -15.82 2.57 -14.57
N GLY A 659 -16.47 1.78 -15.43
CA GLY A 659 -17.89 1.98 -15.69
C GLY A 659 -18.64 0.72 -16.10
N LEU A 660 -19.96 0.77 -15.88
CA LEU A 660 -20.92 -0.30 -16.06
C LEU A 660 -22.09 0.17 -16.93
N PRO A 661 -22.89 -0.75 -17.49
CA PRO A 661 -24.20 -0.40 -18.00
C PRO A 661 -25.04 0.22 -16.87
N PRO A 662 -25.90 1.21 -17.17
CA PRO A 662 -26.80 1.76 -16.15
C PRO A 662 -27.75 0.70 -15.59
N THR A 663 -27.93 0.73 -14.28
CA THR A 663 -28.82 -0.15 -13.51
C THR A 663 -29.56 0.63 -12.42
N MET A 664 -30.62 0.05 -11.86
CA MET A 664 -31.32 0.65 -10.73
C MET A 664 -30.40 0.74 -9.50
N THR A 665 -29.50 -0.22 -9.32
CA THR A 665 -28.50 -0.20 -8.25
C THR A 665 -27.53 0.98 -8.40
N THR A 666 -26.90 1.15 -9.57
CA THR A 666 -25.96 2.28 -9.79
C THR A 666 -26.64 3.65 -9.67
N TYR A 667 -27.91 3.75 -10.08
CA TYR A 667 -28.72 4.97 -9.92
C TYR A 667 -28.95 5.29 -8.44
N ASN A 668 -29.39 4.31 -7.63
CA ASN A 668 -29.65 4.52 -6.20
C ASN A 668 -28.37 4.80 -5.40
N LEU A 669 -27.27 4.13 -5.73
CA LEU A 669 -25.96 4.43 -5.13
C LEU A 669 -25.49 5.84 -5.45
N ALA A 670 -25.63 6.30 -6.71
CA ALA A 670 -25.31 7.66 -7.12
C ALA A 670 -26.16 8.70 -6.36
N LYS A 671 -27.48 8.47 -6.27
CA LYS A 671 -28.40 9.33 -5.50
C LYS A 671 -28.01 9.39 -4.02
N LYS A 672 -27.72 8.25 -3.41
CA LYS A 672 -27.32 8.15 -2.00
C LYS A 672 -26.04 8.93 -1.70
N VAL A 673 -24.99 8.76 -2.50
CA VAL A 673 -23.71 9.48 -2.35
C VAL A 673 -23.91 11.00 -2.52
N TYR A 674 -24.71 11.37 -3.52
CA TYR A 674 -25.06 12.75 -3.82
C TYR A 674 -25.81 13.43 -2.66
N GLU A 675 -26.82 12.77 -2.08
CA GLU A 675 -27.57 13.29 -0.94
C GLU A 675 -26.71 13.46 0.32
N LYS A 676 -25.63 12.68 0.47
CA LYS A 676 -24.65 12.82 1.56
C LYS A 676 -23.64 13.95 1.31
N GLY A 677 -23.68 14.60 0.14
CA GLY A 677 -22.78 15.70 -0.23
C GLY A 677 -21.35 15.26 -0.56
N ILE A 678 -21.19 14.02 -1.01
CA ILE A 678 -19.92 13.46 -1.44
C ILE A 678 -19.79 13.67 -2.95
N ILE A 679 -18.66 14.23 -3.39
CA ILE A 679 -18.40 14.48 -4.82
C ILE A 679 -17.87 13.19 -5.44
N TRP A 680 -18.69 12.51 -6.24
CA TRP A 680 -18.28 11.30 -6.95
C TRP A 680 -17.85 11.64 -8.40
N CYS A 681 -16.55 11.63 -8.66
CA CYS A 681 -16.00 11.86 -10.00
C CYS A 681 -15.86 10.53 -10.74
N CYS A 682 -16.47 10.43 -11.91
CA CYS A 682 -16.58 9.20 -12.69
C CYS A 682 -16.08 9.40 -14.13
N ALA A 683 -15.32 8.42 -14.62
CA ALA A 683 -14.92 8.36 -16.02
C ALA A 683 -16.15 8.25 -16.94
N ALA A 684 -16.23 9.09 -17.97
CA ALA A 684 -17.35 9.06 -18.91
C ALA A 684 -17.45 7.73 -19.68
N GLY A 685 -16.35 6.99 -19.80
CA GLY A 685 -16.26 5.72 -20.52
C GLY A 685 -15.38 5.83 -21.77
N ASN A 686 -14.99 4.68 -22.30
CA ASN A 686 -14.09 4.55 -23.45
C ASN A 686 -14.78 3.75 -24.57
N GLU A 687 -14.61 4.17 -25.83
CA GLU A 687 -14.96 3.48 -27.09
C GLU A 687 -16.44 3.09 -27.34
N VAL A 688 -17.29 3.05 -26.32
CA VAL A 688 -18.75 2.79 -26.43
C VAL A 688 -19.55 4.04 -26.80
N LYS A 689 -18.85 5.14 -27.11
CA LYS A 689 -19.33 6.46 -27.60
C LYS A 689 -20.20 7.27 -26.65
N GLU A 690 -20.80 6.64 -25.66
CA GLU A 690 -21.81 7.24 -24.81
C GLU A 690 -21.52 7.05 -23.32
N VAL A 691 -22.02 7.94 -22.47
CA VAL A 691 -21.66 7.98 -21.05
C VAL A 691 -22.16 6.74 -20.30
N VAL A 692 -21.25 6.08 -19.56
CA VAL A 692 -21.54 4.87 -18.76
C VAL A 692 -21.91 5.19 -17.31
N ALA A 693 -22.49 4.24 -16.59
CA ALA A 693 -22.72 4.38 -15.15
C ALA A 693 -21.42 4.12 -14.36
N PRO A 694 -21.18 4.78 -13.22
CA PRO A 694 -22.08 5.73 -12.57
C PRO A 694 -22.11 7.13 -13.21
N ALA A 695 -21.16 7.46 -14.09
CA ALA A 695 -20.98 8.81 -14.65
C ALA A 695 -22.24 9.41 -15.29
N VAL A 696 -23.09 8.57 -15.89
CA VAL A 696 -24.31 9.04 -16.54
C VAL A 696 -25.38 9.55 -15.55
N HIS A 697 -25.28 9.17 -14.28
CA HIS A 697 -26.28 9.51 -13.28
C HIS A 697 -26.10 10.93 -12.76
N PRO A 698 -27.19 11.72 -12.59
CA PRO A 698 -27.12 13.13 -12.22
C PRO A 698 -26.38 13.43 -10.92
N GLY A 699 -26.32 12.49 -9.99
CA GLY A 699 -25.62 12.62 -8.71
C GLY A 699 -24.09 12.58 -8.81
N THR A 700 -23.52 12.27 -9.98
CA THR A 700 -22.07 12.12 -10.19
C THR A 700 -21.51 13.22 -11.08
N ILE A 701 -20.18 13.38 -11.10
CA ILE A 701 -19.45 14.30 -11.98
C ILE A 701 -18.85 13.47 -13.12
N ALA A 702 -19.39 13.62 -14.33
CA ALA A 702 -18.92 12.89 -15.51
C ALA A 702 -17.75 13.59 -16.20
N VAL A 703 -16.67 12.84 -16.43
CA VAL A 703 -15.40 13.39 -16.94
C VAL A 703 -15.03 12.80 -18.30
N ALA A 704 -15.05 13.63 -19.34
CA ALA A 704 -14.53 13.31 -20.66
C ALA A 704 -13.03 13.61 -20.79
N ALA A 705 -12.41 13.10 -21.85
CA ALA A 705 -10.96 13.16 -22.05
C ALA A 705 -10.52 14.01 -23.25
N SER A 706 -9.44 14.77 -23.04
CA SER A 706 -8.74 15.56 -24.05
C SER A 706 -7.30 15.09 -24.26
N ASN A 707 -6.71 15.51 -25.38
CA ASN A 707 -5.31 15.25 -25.73
C ASN A 707 -4.42 16.50 -25.57
N PRO A 708 -3.09 16.39 -25.76
CA PRO A 708 -2.15 17.51 -25.66
C PRO A 708 -2.39 18.70 -26.60
N ASP A 709 -3.24 18.57 -27.62
CA ASP A 709 -3.63 19.67 -28.51
C ASP A 709 -4.89 20.41 -28.02
N ASP A 710 -5.40 20.11 -26.82
CA ASP A 710 -6.72 20.54 -26.33
C ASP A 710 -7.87 20.10 -27.28
N LYS A 711 -7.73 18.95 -27.97
CA LYS A 711 -8.78 18.32 -28.79
C LYS A 711 -9.39 17.13 -28.05
N GLU A 712 -10.52 16.62 -28.54
CA GLU A 712 -11.11 15.38 -28.02
C GLU A 712 -10.11 14.22 -28.15
N TRP A 713 -10.11 13.33 -27.17
CA TRP A 713 -9.72 11.95 -27.43
C TRP A 713 -10.91 11.25 -28.10
N LYS A 714 -10.71 10.71 -29.30
CA LYS A 714 -11.80 10.10 -30.08
C LYS A 714 -12.48 8.92 -29.37
N GLY A 715 -11.72 8.21 -28.54
CA GLY A 715 -12.20 7.12 -27.69
C GLY A 715 -13.00 7.58 -26.48
N SER A 716 -13.01 8.87 -26.15
CA SER A 716 -13.82 9.38 -25.04
C SER A 716 -15.31 9.21 -25.35
N CYS A 717 -16.04 8.61 -24.42
CA CYS A 717 -17.48 8.72 -24.40
C CYS A 717 -17.91 10.17 -24.20
N ARG A 718 -19.04 10.52 -24.78
CA ARG A 718 -19.57 11.89 -24.90
C ARG A 718 -21.08 11.88 -24.69
N GLY A 719 -21.65 13.01 -24.30
CA GLY A 719 -23.10 13.19 -24.18
C GLY A 719 -23.48 14.36 -23.28
N GLU A 720 -24.78 14.63 -23.14
CA GLU A 720 -25.28 15.73 -22.30
C GLU A 720 -24.95 15.54 -20.81
N ALA A 721 -24.76 14.30 -20.37
CA ALA A 721 -24.36 13.97 -19.01
C ALA A 721 -22.92 14.41 -18.67
N VAL A 722 -22.05 14.64 -19.66
CA VAL A 722 -20.66 15.07 -19.43
C VAL A 722 -20.64 16.46 -18.81
N ASP A 723 -20.04 16.59 -17.62
CA ASP A 723 -19.92 17.90 -16.95
C ASP A 723 -18.71 18.68 -17.42
N ILE A 724 -17.58 18.01 -17.58
CA ILE A 724 -16.28 18.62 -17.82
C ILE A 724 -15.37 17.69 -18.63
N THR A 725 -14.39 18.27 -19.33
CA THR A 725 -13.28 17.54 -19.94
C THR A 725 -11.98 17.77 -19.18
N ALA A 726 -11.14 16.75 -19.04
CA ALA A 726 -9.79 16.86 -18.48
C ALA A 726 -8.76 16.10 -19.34
N PRO A 727 -7.44 16.26 -19.11
CA PRO A 727 -6.39 15.52 -19.83
C PRO A 727 -6.53 14.00 -19.63
N GLY A 728 -6.74 13.27 -20.73
CA GLY A 728 -6.94 11.81 -20.67
C GLY A 728 -6.21 11.02 -21.74
N MET A 729 -5.75 11.63 -22.85
CA MET A 729 -4.98 10.94 -23.89
C MET A 729 -3.50 11.26 -23.81
N HIS A 730 -2.66 10.23 -23.83
CA HIS A 730 -1.21 10.33 -23.69
C HIS A 730 -0.81 11.07 -22.41
N VAL A 731 -1.38 10.64 -21.29
CA VAL A 731 -0.95 11.05 -19.93
C VAL A 731 0.17 10.13 -19.49
N TYR A 732 1.25 10.67 -18.95
CA TYR A 732 2.42 9.88 -18.58
C TYR A 732 2.21 9.22 -17.20
N VAL A 733 2.06 7.90 -17.15
CA VAL A 733 1.61 7.11 -15.99
C VAL A 733 2.59 5.97 -15.69
N PRO A 734 2.62 5.45 -14.45
CA PRO A 734 3.50 4.34 -14.08
C PRO A 734 3.17 3.05 -14.84
N LYS A 735 4.19 2.25 -15.15
CA LYS A 735 4.02 0.92 -15.75
C LYS A 735 5.01 -0.05 -15.14
N SER A 736 4.53 -1.25 -14.84
CA SER A 736 5.35 -2.35 -14.32
C SER A 736 5.52 -3.40 -15.41
N LEU A 737 6.75 -3.86 -15.63
CA LEU A 737 7.06 -4.94 -16.57
C LEU A 737 7.70 -6.09 -15.81
N LYS A 738 7.14 -7.30 -15.95
CA LYS A 738 7.71 -8.52 -15.38
C LYS A 738 8.79 -9.06 -16.32
N GLU A 739 9.99 -9.26 -15.79
CA GLU A 739 11.10 -9.85 -16.54
C GLU A 739 11.09 -11.38 -16.45
N ASP A 740 11.78 -12.03 -17.40
CA ASP A 740 12.01 -13.49 -17.41
C ASP A 740 12.71 -13.98 -16.12
N SER A 741 13.40 -13.08 -15.39
CA SER A 741 14.04 -13.33 -14.10
C SER A 741 13.08 -13.43 -12.92
N GLY A 742 11.80 -13.07 -13.12
CA GLY A 742 10.81 -12.91 -12.06
C GLY A 742 10.86 -11.56 -11.34
N LEU A 743 11.84 -10.70 -11.64
CA LEU A 743 11.91 -9.32 -11.14
C LEU A 743 10.98 -8.40 -11.94
N PHE A 744 10.53 -7.32 -11.30
CA PHE A 744 9.80 -6.26 -11.97
C PHE A 744 10.74 -5.10 -12.27
N ARG A 745 10.67 -4.62 -13.52
CA ARG A 745 11.14 -3.28 -13.87
C ARG A 745 9.96 -2.33 -13.71
N TYR A 746 10.24 -1.16 -13.17
CA TYR A 746 9.27 -0.08 -13.00
C TYR A 746 9.68 1.08 -13.89
N GLY A 747 8.72 1.64 -14.61
CA GLY A 747 8.95 2.75 -15.52
C GLY A 747 7.71 3.61 -15.68
N MET A 748 7.73 4.51 -16.65
CA MET A 748 6.61 5.37 -16.97
C MET A 748 6.34 5.31 -18.48
N ALA A 749 5.07 5.27 -18.86
CA ALA A 749 4.62 5.23 -20.25
C ALA A 749 3.45 6.18 -20.47
N TYR A 750 3.24 6.64 -21.71
CA TYR A 750 2.07 7.42 -22.06
C TYR A 750 0.85 6.51 -22.21
N GLY A 751 -0.20 6.78 -21.45
CA GLY A 751 -1.46 6.06 -21.54
C GLY A 751 -2.65 6.91 -21.93
N HIS A 752 -3.77 6.28 -22.31
CA HIS A 752 -4.98 6.99 -22.72
C HIS A 752 -6.29 6.40 -22.18
N GLY A 753 -7.11 7.24 -21.55
CA GLY A 753 -8.39 6.84 -20.98
C GLY A 753 -9.14 8.01 -20.35
N THR A 754 -10.47 7.96 -20.31
CA THR A 754 -11.25 8.81 -19.39
C THR A 754 -10.92 8.51 -17.93
N SER A 755 -10.39 7.30 -17.68
CA SER A 755 -9.73 6.86 -16.45
C SER A 755 -8.56 7.76 -16.01
N TYR A 756 -7.81 8.36 -16.94
CA TYR A 756 -6.74 9.31 -16.61
C TYR A 756 -7.24 10.76 -16.51
N ALA A 757 -8.38 11.09 -17.13
CA ALA A 757 -9.00 12.40 -17.00
C ALA A 757 -9.63 12.60 -15.60
N THR A 758 -10.34 11.59 -15.10
CA THR A 758 -11.11 11.64 -13.84
C THR A 758 -10.29 12.05 -12.62
N PRO A 759 -9.09 11.48 -12.36
CA PRO A 759 -8.22 11.87 -11.25
C PRO A 759 -7.87 13.37 -11.17
N HIS A 760 -7.81 14.07 -12.31
CA HIS A 760 -7.57 15.52 -12.32
C HIS A 760 -8.74 16.29 -11.69
N VAL A 761 -9.97 15.89 -12.01
CA VAL A 761 -11.19 16.50 -11.48
C VAL A 761 -11.37 16.15 -10.00
N SER A 762 -11.09 14.90 -9.62
CA SER A 762 -11.10 14.48 -8.21
C SER A 762 -10.08 15.27 -7.37
N SER A 763 -8.90 15.52 -7.92
CA SER A 763 -7.88 16.37 -7.28
C SER A 763 -8.36 17.82 -7.13
N ALA A 764 -9.00 18.36 -8.17
CA ALA A 764 -9.59 19.70 -8.11
C ALA A 764 -10.73 19.81 -7.08
N ALA A 765 -11.53 18.76 -6.92
CA ALA A 765 -12.58 18.67 -5.91
C ALA A 765 -12.01 18.74 -4.48
N VAL A 766 -10.94 18.00 -4.19
CA VAL A 766 -10.25 18.05 -2.88
C VAL A 766 -9.74 19.46 -2.58
N LEU A 767 -9.07 20.10 -3.55
CA LEU A 767 -8.56 21.47 -3.39
C LEU A 767 -9.70 22.48 -3.19
N TRP A 768 -10.79 22.35 -3.94
CA TRP A 768 -11.95 23.23 -3.84
C TRP A 768 -12.69 23.08 -2.50
N LEU A 769 -12.90 21.84 -2.04
CA LEU A 769 -13.49 21.55 -0.73
C LEU A 769 -12.65 22.16 0.39
N TYR A 770 -11.32 21.94 0.35
CA TYR A 770 -10.42 22.49 1.37
C TYR A 770 -10.42 24.02 1.39
N LYS A 771 -10.36 24.65 0.21
CA LYS A 771 -10.35 26.10 0.05
C LYS A 771 -11.63 26.73 0.59
N ASN A 772 -12.79 26.15 0.30
CA ASN A 772 -14.10 26.71 0.65
C ASN A 772 -14.71 26.14 1.95
N ARG A 773 -13.96 25.35 2.73
CA ARG A 773 -14.47 24.58 3.90
C ARG A 773 -15.27 25.38 4.93
N GLU A 774 -14.98 26.66 5.10
CA GLU A 774 -15.71 27.50 6.06
C GLU A 774 -17.07 27.93 5.50
N ASP A 775 -17.12 28.37 4.25
CA ASP A 775 -18.37 28.77 3.58
C ASP A 775 -19.28 27.56 3.33
N LEU A 776 -18.68 26.40 3.04
CA LEU A 776 -19.39 25.14 2.81
C LEU A 776 -20.14 24.61 4.04
N LYS A 777 -19.89 25.14 5.25
CA LYS A 777 -20.69 24.80 6.45
C LYS A 777 -22.16 25.20 6.31
N ALA A 778 -22.47 26.16 5.44
CA ALA A 778 -23.84 26.60 5.15
C ALA A 778 -24.55 25.74 4.07
N TYR A 779 -23.86 24.73 3.51
CA TYR A 779 -24.38 23.84 2.48
C TYR A 779 -24.62 22.47 3.09
N HIS A 780 -25.71 21.81 2.69
CA HIS A 780 -26.08 20.52 3.23
C HIS A 780 -26.34 19.50 2.11
N GLY A 781 -25.80 18.29 2.31
CA GLY A 781 -25.98 17.18 1.39
C GLY A 781 -25.66 17.56 -0.05
N TYR A 782 -26.63 17.31 -0.94
CA TYR A 782 -26.52 17.57 -2.37
C TYR A 782 -26.04 18.97 -2.77
N GLN A 783 -26.30 19.98 -1.94
CA GLN A 783 -25.91 21.36 -2.24
C GLN A 783 -24.39 21.52 -2.38
N VAL A 784 -23.60 20.67 -1.70
CA VAL A 784 -22.13 20.67 -1.85
C VAL A 784 -21.74 20.21 -3.26
N VAL A 785 -22.38 19.16 -3.76
CA VAL A 785 -22.12 18.59 -5.09
C VAL A 785 -22.52 19.57 -6.18
N GLU A 786 -23.70 20.18 -6.06
CA GLU A 786 -24.18 21.16 -7.06
C GLU A 786 -23.43 22.49 -7.02
N ALA A 787 -22.96 22.92 -5.84
CA ALA A 787 -22.06 24.06 -5.72
C ALA A 787 -20.73 23.78 -6.44
N PHE A 788 -20.18 22.57 -6.27
CA PHE A 788 -18.97 22.15 -6.98
C PHE A 788 -19.22 22.06 -8.49
N ARG A 789 -20.27 21.37 -8.94
CA ARG A 789 -20.63 21.22 -10.35
C ARG A 789 -20.79 22.57 -11.05
N THR A 790 -21.51 23.51 -10.42
CA THR A 790 -21.69 24.88 -10.95
C THR A 790 -20.35 25.61 -11.02
N SER A 791 -19.57 25.59 -9.93
CA SER A 791 -18.25 26.24 -9.91
C SER A 791 -17.31 25.65 -10.97
N LEU A 792 -17.36 24.33 -11.16
CA LEU A 792 -16.58 23.59 -12.15
C LEU A 792 -16.93 24.02 -13.57
N LYS A 793 -18.22 24.11 -13.90
CA LYS A 793 -18.70 24.56 -15.21
C LYS A 793 -18.36 26.03 -15.48
N ASP A 794 -18.57 26.92 -14.52
CA ASP A 794 -18.27 28.35 -14.65
C ASP A 794 -16.76 28.64 -14.80
N SER A 795 -15.94 27.81 -14.15
CA SER A 795 -14.50 27.93 -14.18
C SER A 795 -13.83 27.27 -15.37
N ALA A 796 -14.52 26.37 -16.08
CA ALA A 796 -13.99 25.68 -17.25
C ALA A 796 -13.32 26.64 -18.26
N ARG A 797 -12.20 26.19 -18.82
CA ARG A 797 -11.47 26.90 -19.88
C ARG A 797 -12.15 26.60 -21.21
N THR A 798 -12.75 27.62 -21.82
CA THR A 798 -13.47 27.53 -23.10
C THR A 798 -12.58 27.70 -24.33
N LYS A 799 -11.34 28.20 -24.16
CA LYS A 799 -10.36 28.28 -25.25
C LYS A 799 -9.71 26.91 -25.45
N HIS A 800 -10.29 26.11 -26.33
CA HIS A 800 -9.88 24.75 -26.70
C HIS A 800 -10.35 24.38 -28.12
N SER A 801 -10.05 23.16 -28.56
CA SER A 801 -10.47 22.59 -29.84
C SER A 801 -11.38 21.36 -29.68
N LEU A 802 -12.06 21.23 -28.53
CA LEU A 802 -13.08 20.21 -28.31
C LEU A 802 -14.29 20.43 -29.24
N PRO A 803 -15.09 19.37 -29.52
CA PRO A 803 -16.39 19.52 -30.18
C PRO A 803 -17.29 20.52 -29.45
N SER A 804 -18.20 21.15 -30.18
CA SER A 804 -19.09 22.19 -29.66
C SER A 804 -20.20 21.67 -28.73
N LYS A 805 -20.41 20.35 -28.68
CA LYS A 805 -21.41 19.65 -27.86
C LYS A 805 -20.80 18.38 -27.28
N ASP A 806 -21.45 17.84 -26.25
CA ASP A 806 -21.22 16.49 -25.71
C ASP A 806 -19.89 16.28 -24.94
N PHE A 807 -19.09 17.33 -24.75
CA PHE A 807 -17.81 17.31 -23.99
C PHE A 807 -17.84 18.21 -22.74
N GLY A 808 -19.02 18.50 -22.23
CA GLY A 808 -19.24 19.34 -21.04
C GLY A 808 -18.87 20.81 -21.25
N ALA A 809 -18.62 21.52 -20.15
CA ALA A 809 -18.43 22.97 -20.15
C ALA A 809 -17.08 23.47 -20.73
N GLY A 810 -16.15 22.54 -21.01
CA GLY A 810 -14.81 22.84 -21.51
C GLY A 810 -13.74 22.03 -20.78
N ILE A 811 -12.49 22.51 -20.82
CA ILE A 811 -11.37 21.83 -20.14
C ILE A 811 -11.24 22.37 -18.71
N LEU A 812 -11.01 21.49 -17.73
CA LEU A 812 -10.73 21.83 -16.34
C LEU A 812 -9.67 22.95 -16.21
N ASP A 813 -9.93 23.93 -15.36
CA ASP A 813 -8.99 24.99 -14.97
C ASP A 813 -9.00 25.13 -13.44
N VAL A 814 -8.00 24.52 -12.79
CA VAL A 814 -7.95 24.41 -11.33
C VAL A 814 -7.79 25.79 -10.69
N ASP A 815 -6.89 26.63 -11.20
CA ASP A 815 -6.67 27.96 -10.64
C ASP A 815 -7.92 28.86 -10.77
N LYS A 816 -8.65 28.77 -11.89
CA LYS A 816 -9.91 29.51 -12.07
C LYS A 816 -11.02 28.94 -11.18
N LEU A 817 -11.10 27.63 -11.02
CA LEU A 817 -12.03 26.98 -10.09
C LEU A 817 -11.84 27.46 -8.65
N LEU A 818 -10.59 27.50 -8.20
CA LEU A 818 -10.24 27.98 -6.86
C LEU A 818 -10.48 29.48 -6.69
N LYS A 819 -10.68 30.26 -7.74
CA LYS A 819 -11.04 31.70 -7.66
C LYS A 819 -12.52 31.98 -7.87
N THR A 820 -13.30 30.97 -8.26
CA THR A 820 -14.73 31.12 -8.53
C THR A 820 -15.50 31.28 -7.22
N ASN A 821 -16.48 32.19 -7.22
CA ASN A 821 -17.35 32.42 -6.06
C ASN A 821 -18.38 31.29 -5.96
N LEU A 822 -18.72 30.87 -4.74
CA LEU A 822 -19.74 29.86 -4.55
C LEU A 822 -21.13 30.38 -4.98
N PRO A 823 -21.94 29.57 -5.68
CA PRO A 823 -23.34 29.89 -5.92
C PRO A 823 -24.12 29.86 -4.61
N ALA A 824 -25.14 30.71 -4.44
CA ALA A 824 -25.93 30.74 -3.22
C ALA A 824 -26.62 29.38 -2.97
N ALA A 825 -26.53 28.83 -1.75
CA ALA A 825 -27.11 27.52 -1.43
C ALA A 825 -28.60 27.42 -1.75
N SER A 826 -29.37 28.51 -1.58
CA SER A 826 -30.80 28.59 -1.90
C SER A 826 -31.12 28.57 -3.39
N SER A 827 -30.13 28.75 -4.26
CA SER A 827 -30.31 28.73 -5.72
C SER A 827 -30.03 27.35 -6.34
N LEU A 828 -29.50 26.41 -5.55
CA LEU A 828 -29.15 25.07 -5.99
C LEU A 828 -30.36 24.15 -5.88
N ASN A 829 -30.60 23.37 -6.94
CA ASN A 829 -31.69 22.41 -6.99
C ASN A 829 -31.13 21.01 -6.85
N ASN A 830 -31.86 20.14 -6.16
CA ASN A 830 -31.51 18.72 -6.13
C ASN A 830 -31.79 18.13 -7.53
N ALA A 831 -30.78 17.52 -8.15
CA ALA A 831 -30.87 16.93 -9.49
C ALA A 831 -31.93 15.81 -9.60
N TYR A 832 -32.27 15.17 -8.49
CA TYR A 832 -33.30 14.13 -8.42
C TYR A 832 -34.69 14.67 -8.01
N ASN A 833 -34.85 15.97 -7.77
CA ASN A 833 -36.15 16.54 -7.42
C ASN A 833 -37.10 16.49 -8.62
N GLY A 834 -38.29 15.92 -8.41
CA GLY A 834 -39.33 15.84 -9.43
C GLY A 834 -39.16 14.67 -10.41
N GLU A 835 -38.18 13.79 -10.18
CA GLU A 835 -38.09 12.53 -10.92
C GLU A 835 -39.21 11.57 -10.51
N ASP A 836 -39.85 10.97 -11.51
CA ASP A 836 -40.85 9.91 -11.32
C ASP A 836 -40.10 8.59 -11.11
N ILE A 837 -39.77 8.29 -9.85
CA ILE A 837 -39.04 7.09 -9.45
C ILE A 837 -39.77 5.83 -9.93
N SER A 838 -41.11 5.81 -9.91
CA SER A 838 -41.90 4.69 -10.42
C SER A 838 -41.72 4.48 -11.93
N ARG A 839 -41.53 5.56 -12.70
CA ARG A 839 -41.22 5.48 -14.14
C ARG A 839 -39.79 5.05 -14.42
N ILE A 840 -38.80 5.54 -13.65
CA ILE A 840 -37.39 5.12 -13.77
C ILE A 840 -37.26 3.64 -13.43
N ASP A 841 -37.85 3.22 -12.32
CA ASP A 841 -37.94 1.83 -11.90
C ASP A 841 -38.62 0.97 -12.98
N MET A 842 -39.78 1.39 -13.51
CA MET A 842 -40.44 0.68 -14.60
C MET A 842 -39.56 0.55 -15.85
N GLY A 843 -38.75 1.57 -16.16
CA GLY A 843 -37.75 1.53 -17.22
C GLY A 843 -36.73 0.42 -17.01
N PHE A 844 -36.06 0.40 -15.84
CA PHE A 844 -35.09 -0.63 -15.50
C PHE A 844 -35.72 -2.04 -15.40
N ARG A 845 -36.91 -2.18 -14.81
CA ARG A 845 -37.66 -3.46 -14.77
C ARG A 845 -37.99 -3.99 -16.16
N THR A 846 -38.19 -3.10 -17.13
CA THR A 846 -38.56 -3.49 -18.49
C THR A 846 -37.33 -3.93 -19.27
N VAL A 847 -36.27 -3.11 -19.29
CA VAL A 847 -35.15 -3.31 -20.25
C VAL A 847 -33.79 -3.59 -19.61
N GLY A 848 -33.65 -3.56 -18.28
CA GLY A 848 -32.38 -3.71 -17.56
C GLY A 848 -31.64 -5.00 -17.89
N GLU A 849 -32.34 -6.13 -17.93
CA GLU A 849 -31.77 -7.41 -18.38
C GLU A 849 -31.19 -7.32 -19.80
N SER A 850 -31.94 -6.70 -20.72
CA SER A 850 -31.50 -6.53 -22.12
C SER A 850 -30.24 -5.68 -22.21
N LEU A 851 -30.12 -4.65 -21.36
CA LEU A 851 -28.93 -3.79 -21.28
C LEU A 851 -27.72 -4.56 -20.78
N LYS A 852 -27.83 -5.26 -19.64
CA LYS A 852 -26.72 -6.06 -19.08
C LYS A 852 -26.23 -7.12 -20.06
N MET A 853 -27.15 -7.83 -20.72
CA MET A 853 -26.79 -8.91 -21.64
C MET A 853 -26.20 -8.41 -22.96
N LEU A 854 -26.75 -7.34 -23.55
CA LEU A 854 -26.14 -6.70 -24.73
C LEU A 854 -24.76 -6.13 -24.41
N TRP A 855 -24.62 -5.48 -23.25
CA TRP A 855 -23.35 -4.97 -22.77
C TRP A 855 -22.31 -6.08 -22.65
N ASN A 856 -22.62 -7.15 -21.92
CA ASN A 856 -21.72 -8.29 -21.77
C ASN A 856 -21.37 -8.92 -23.13
N GLY A 857 -22.31 -8.97 -24.08
CA GLY A 857 -22.05 -9.41 -25.46
C GLY A 857 -21.09 -8.50 -26.23
N ILE A 858 -21.28 -7.18 -26.15
CA ILE A 858 -20.40 -6.17 -26.77
C ILE A 858 -18.99 -6.28 -26.19
N MET A 859 -18.86 -6.30 -24.87
CA MET A 859 -17.56 -6.40 -24.19
C MET A 859 -16.86 -7.72 -24.50
N ARG A 860 -17.58 -8.85 -24.54
CA ARG A 860 -17.02 -10.13 -25.00
C ARG A 860 -16.53 -10.10 -26.44
N SER A 861 -17.24 -9.43 -27.35
CA SER A 861 -16.82 -9.27 -28.75
C SER A 861 -15.54 -8.44 -28.85
N ILE A 862 -15.50 -7.32 -28.12
CA ILE A 862 -14.33 -6.46 -28.01
C ILE A 862 -13.12 -7.25 -27.49
N ILE A 863 -13.30 -8.09 -26.47
CA ILE A 863 -12.23 -8.92 -25.88
C ILE A 863 -11.78 -10.02 -26.86
N LYS A 864 -12.70 -10.72 -27.54
CA LYS A 864 -12.40 -11.79 -28.50
C LYS A 864 -11.61 -11.32 -29.72
N GLY A 865 -11.77 -10.05 -30.13
CA GLY A 865 -10.98 -9.42 -31.21
C GLY A 865 -9.47 -9.36 -30.93
N VAL A 866 -9.04 -9.61 -29.70
CA VAL A 866 -7.64 -9.43 -29.27
C VAL A 866 -6.83 -10.75 -29.21
N LYS A 867 -7.44 -11.95 -29.14
CA LYS A 867 -6.88 -13.28 -29.54
C LYS A 867 -7.85 -14.46 -29.34
N ASN A 868 -7.66 -15.51 -30.13
CA ASN A 868 -8.31 -16.83 -30.05
C ASN A 868 -7.77 -17.66 -28.85
N GLU A 869 -8.61 -18.05 -27.89
CA GLU A 869 -8.68 -19.41 -27.27
C GLU A 869 -9.64 -19.49 -26.03
N GLU A 870 -10.70 -20.28 -26.21
CA GLU A 870 -11.31 -21.36 -25.39
C GLU A 870 -11.57 -21.35 -23.87
N SER A 871 -11.29 -20.33 -23.04
CA SER A 871 -11.44 -20.55 -21.57
C SER A 871 -12.24 -19.54 -20.75
N LEU A 872 -13.11 -18.75 -21.37
CA LEU A 872 -14.23 -18.13 -20.64
C LEU A 872 -15.35 -19.16 -20.56
N GLN A 873 -15.50 -19.83 -19.42
CA GLN A 873 -16.61 -20.74 -19.18
C GLN A 873 -17.93 -20.00 -19.48
N ASP A 874 -18.67 -20.54 -20.45
CA ASP A 874 -20.05 -20.17 -20.71
C ASP A 874 -20.87 -20.47 -19.45
N GLU A 875 -21.10 -19.48 -18.60
CA GLU A 875 -22.38 -19.45 -17.89
C GLU A 875 -23.46 -19.21 -18.97
N GLU A 876 -23.95 -20.30 -19.57
CA GLU A 876 -25.10 -20.34 -20.49
C GLU A 876 -26.37 -19.89 -19.75
N TYR A 877 -26.49 -18.61 -19.44
CA TYR A 877 -27.78 -18.02 -19.08
C TYR A 877 -28.35 -17.35 -20.33
N GLU A 878 -29.32 -18.03 -20.93
CA GLU A 878 -30.06 -17.54 -22.07
C GLU A 878 -30.90 -16.31 -21.68
N MET A 879 -31.02 -15.32 -22.57
CA MET A 879 -31.91 -14.17 -22.35
C MET A 879 -33.35 -14.66 -22.10
N SER A 880 -34.07 -14.03 -21.19
CA SER A 880 -35.51 -14.26 -21.03
C SER A 880 -36.25 -13.94 -22.33
N ASP A 881 -37.39 -14.59 -22.54
CA ASP A 881 -38.24 -14.32 -23.70
C ASP A 881 -38.69 -12.86 -23.78
N HIS A 882 -38.80 -12.19 -22.63
CA HIS A 882 -39.10 -10.77 -22.55
C HIS A 882 -37.96 -9.92 -23.10
N ALA A 883 -36.73 -10.16 -22.62
CA ALA A 883 -35.56 -9.45 -23.06
C ALA A 883 -35.26 -9.67 -24.55
N LYS A 884 -35.42 -10.92 -25.05
CA LYS A 884 -35.32 -11.24 -26.49
C LYS A 884 -36.26 -10.37 -27.33
N LYS A 885 -37.51 -10.19 -26.90
CA LYS A 885 -38.50 -9.34 -27.59
C LYS A 885 -38.10 -7.86 -27.58
N ILE A 886 -37.53 -7.36 -26.48
CA ILE A 886 -37.04 -5.98 -26.39
C ILE A 886 -35.89 -5.75 -27.36
N VAL A 887 -34.87 -6.62 -27.35
CA VAL A 887 -33.75 -6.52 -28.29
C VAL A 887 -34.26 -6.56 -29.73
N LYS A 888 -35.15 -7.50 -30.07
CA LYS A 888 -35.73 -7.60 -31.42
C LYS A 888 -36.47 -6.33 -31.85
N ARG A 889 -37.22 -5.68 -30.96
CA ARG A 889 -37.96 -4.43 -31.25
C ARG A 889 -37.07 -3.20 -31.45
N ASN A 890 -35.86 -3.21 -30.88
CA ASN A 890 -34.92 -2.08 -30.93
C ASN A 890 -33.76 -2.30 -31.90
N THR A 891 -33.69 -3.48 -32.54
CA THR A 891 -32.70 -3.74 -33.60
C THR A 891 -33.16 -3.02 -34.87
N PHE A 892 -32.26 -2.26 -35.51
CA PHE A 892 -32.56 -1.57 -36.77
C PHE A 892 -32.80 -2.60 -37.89
N MET A 893 -33.94 -2.55 -38.58
CA MET A 893 -34.33 -3.56 -39.58
C MET A 893 -33.38 -3.56 -40.78
N GLY A 894 -32.65 -4.66 -40.97
CA GLY A 894 -31.66 -4.76 -42.04
C GLY A 894 -31.12 -6.13 -42.45
N ARG A 895 -31.50 -7.28 -41.88
CA ARG A 895 -31.37 -8.64 -42.48
C ARG A 895 -31.96 -9.74 -41.58
N THR A 896 -32.31 -10.85 -42.21
CA THR A 896 -33.18 -11.96 -41.78
C THR A 896 -32.67 -12.81 -40.61
N ASP A 897 -33.64 -13.47 -39.97
CA ASP A 897 -33.53 -14.40 -38.85
C ASP A 897 -32.43 -15.47 -39.04
N THR A 898 -31.43 -15.50 -38.14
CA THR A 898 -30.73 -16.73 -37.72
C THR A 898 -30.12 -16.53 -36.33
N GLU A 899 -30.16 -17.62 -35.57
CA GLU A 899 -29.79 -17.79 -34.16
C GLU A 899 -28.29 -17.56 -33.88
N SER A 900 -28.00 -17.24 -32.62
CA SER A 900 -26.70 -16.91 -31.98
C SER A 900 -26.27 -15.43 -32.00
N ILE A 901 -26.06 -14.89 -30.80
CA ILE A 901 -25.54 -13.54 -30.52
C ILE A 901 -24.06 -13.40 -30.97
N SER A 902 -23.41 -14.50 -31.36
CA SER A 902 -21.97 -14.53 -31.65
C SER A 902 -21.56 -13.97 -33.01
N ASN A 903 -22.49 -13.51 -33.87
CA ASN A 903 -22.20 -13.07 -35.25
C ASN A 903 -22.80 -11.70 -35.67
N ARG A 904 -23.15 -10.80 -34.74
CA ARG A 904 -23.59 -9.43 -35.10
C ARG A 904 -22.39 -8.51 -35.37
N GLU A 905 -22.45 -7.67 -36.42
CA GLU A 905 -21.48 -6.59 -36.61
C GLU A 905 -21.51 -5.65 -35.39
N GLU A 906 -20.36 -5.42 -34.74
CA GLU A 906 -20.18 -4.70 -33.46
C GLU A 906 -20.95 -3.36 -33.39
N ASN A 907 -21.03 -2.64 -34.52
CA ASN A 907 -21.73 -1.37 -34.64
C ASN A 907 -23.26 -1.48 -34.47
N GLU A 908 -23.89 -2.59 -34.87
CA GLU A 908 -25.34 -2.79 -34.75
C GLU A 908 -25.75 -3.12 -33.31
N SER A 909 -24.94 -3.93 -32.62
CA SER A 909 -25.16 -4.26 -31.21
C SER A 909 -25.03 -3.02 -30.32
N LEU A 910 -24.02 -2.18 -30.57
CA LEU A 910 -23.83 -0.91 -29.86
C LEU A 910 -24.99 0.07 -30.13
N ALA A 911 -25.45 0.19 -31.38
CA ALA A 911 -26.60 1.03 -31.70
C ALA A 911 -27.89 0.55 -31.01
N THR A 912 -28.10 -0.76 -30.93
CA THR A 912 -29.24 -1.37 -30.22
C THR A 912 -29.15 -1.14 -28.72
N PHE A 913 -27.97 -1.28 -28.13
CA PHE A 913 -27.70 -0.99 -26.72
C PHE A 913 -28.04 0.47 -26.39
N ASN A 914 -27.54 1.43 -27.18
CA ASN A 914 -27.79 2.85 -26.99
C ASN A 914 -29.30 3.19 -27.09
N ALA A 915 -29.99 2.65 -28.11
CA ALA A 915 -31.42 2.87 -28.29
C ALA A 915 -32.28 2.33 -27.12
N ILE A 916 -31.83 1.26 -26.46
CA ILE A 916 -32.50 0.73 -25.27
C ILE A 916 -32.16 1.57 -24.04
N ARG A 917 -30.90 1.99 -23.90
CA ARG A 917 -30.41 2.77 -22.75
C ARG A 917 -31.10 4.13 -22.67
N ASP A 918 -31.28 4.81 -23.80
CA ASP A 918 -31.94 6.12 -23.83
C ASP A 918 -33.37 6.06 -23.29
N LYS A 919 -34.07 4.92 -23.43
CA LYS A 919 -35.41 4.72 -22.86
C LYS A 919 -35.43 4.68 -21.34
N VAL A 920 -34.28 4.45 -20.70
CA VAL A 920 -34.14 4.38 -19.25
C VAL A 920 -33.59 5.70 -18.70
N LEU A 921 -32.63 6.31 -19.39
CA LEU A 921 -31.98 7.54 -18.95
C LEU A 921 -32.73 8.82 -19.32
N THR A 922 -33.52 8.79 -20.39
CA THR A 922 -34.43 9.87 -20.79
C THR A 922 -35.87 9.36 -20.73
N PRO A 923 -36.45 9.26 -19.51
CA PRO A 923 -37.74 8.63 -19.30
C PRO A 923 -38.90 9.26 -20.06
#